data_AF-A0A9E6J602-F1
#
_entry.id   AF-A0A9E6J602-F1
#
_cell.length_a   1.000
_cell.length_b   1.000
_cell.length_c   1.000
_cell.angle_alpha   90.00
_cell.angle_beta   90.00
_cell.angle_gamma   90.00
#
_symmetry.space_group_name_H-M   'P 1'
#
loop_
_entity.id
_entity.type
_entity.pdbx_description
1 polymer ?
#
loop_
_entity_poly.entity_id
_entity_poly.type
_entity_poly.pdbx_seq_one_letter_code
_entity_poly.pdbx_strand_id
1 'polypeptide(L)'
;MTVLLMTPPMTQLNTPYPATAYLTGFLRSRGYEAVQRDPAIELFLEMMTAPALEIIRQHVEENFEHFEDDELPDVIFNFLAEFDRYHQTVESAIRFLQGKDPSLALRINSRRFLPEGPAFDTIAQMEAVSGDVLQAAFGNLGVQDKAKYLATLFINDLSNVITQGVDPYFEVSRYGEKLAAANPSFDNLYDTLMDEPSFSSEILEQLVEQYLEETQPSVVALTVPFPGNMLGALRIAQTCKAINPDIPIVMGGGFINTELRALKDPRVFEFVDFICLDDGERPFITLLEYFAGQREIDDLVRTYFLAEDEDGQAYVHFNENKQLHDIPQTDVGAPIYDGLPLGEYLSLCEMLNPMHRIWSDGRWNKLTIAHGCYWRKCSFCDVSLDYIDRFDAAGADVLVDRIEQVIEETGETGFHFVDEALPPKLLFALAKRLIERRVMISWWGNIRFERTFSQARCQLLADSGCIAVSGGLEVASDRLLKLMKKGVSVERVAQVTKAFSDAGILVHAYLMYGFPTQTEQETIDSLEMVRQMMQQACFQSAYWHRFVATVHSPIGMNPEKFGITLAERPEILFAENDVDFTDPTGVDHDMLGVGLRKAIYNYMLGIGFEQPISFWFKQPVTPTKMKKDLISKTINNLIASSQE
;
A
#
# COMPACT_ATOMS: atom_id res chain seq x y z
N MET A 1 -25.56 -16.00 13.53
CA MET A 1 -24.18 -16.36 13.15
C MET A 1 -23.38 -15.09 13.21
N THR A 2 -22.38 -15.06 14.07
CA THR A 2 -21.56 -13.87 14.32
C THR A 2 -20.22 -14.07 13.63
N VAL A 3 -19.82 -13.11 12.79
CA VAL A 3 -18.60 -13.15 11.99
C VAL A 3 -17.60 -12.15 12.57
N LEU A 4 -16.40 -12.61 12.92
CA LEU A 4 -15.28 -11.76 13.30
C LEU A 4 -14.34 -11.57 12.11
N LEU A 5 -14.24 -10.33 11.61
CA LEU A 5 -13.36 -9.91 10.53
C LEU A 5 -12.08 -9.29 11.11
N MET A 6 -10.91 -9.75 10.68
CA MET A 6 -9.63 -9.21 11.15
C MET A 6 -8.69 -8.89 9.99
N THR A 7 -7.98 -7.77 10.13
CA THR A 7 -6.81 -7.46 9.30
C THR A 7 -5.56 -7.83 10.10
N PRO A 8 -4.75 -8.81 9.65
CA PRO A 8 -3.54 -9.19 10.35
C PRO A 8 -2.52 -8.04 10.42
N PRO A 9 -1.54 -8.11 11.35
CA PRO A 9 -0.49 -7.11 11.49
C PRO A 9 0.34 -6.89 10.23
N MET A 10 1.15 -5.82 10.23
CA MET A 10 1.99 -5.35 9.12
C MET A 10 1.22 -4.62 7.99
N THR A 11 0.14 -3.93 8.37
CA THR A 11 -0.56 -2.97 7.50
C THR A 11 -0.25 -1.53 7.89
N GLN A 12 -0.86 -0.55 7.22
CA GLN A 12 -0.58 0.86 7.42
C GLN A 12 -1.04 1.34 8.82
N LEU A 13 -0.16 2.05 9.55
CA LEU A 13 -0.48 2.56 10.90
C LEU A 13 -1.34 3.83 10.93
N ASN A 14 -1.60 4.45 9.77
CA ASN A 14 -2.34 5.70 9.68
C ASN A 14 -3.83 5.53 9.31
N THR A 15 -4.23 4.34 8.87
CA THR A 15 -5.61 4.08 8.47
C THR A 15 -5.90 2.58 8.46
N PRO A 16 -7.14 2.16 8.79
CA PRO A 16 -7.54 0.77 8.60
C PRO A 16 -7.46 0.38 7.12
N TYR A 17 -7.09 -0.88 6.87
CA TYR A 17 -7.23 -1.48 5.55
C TYR A 17 -8.74 -1.61 5.20
N PRO A 18 -9.17 -1.26 3.97
CA PRO A 18 -10.60 -1.11 3.68
C PRO A 18 -11.43 -2.40 3.68
N ALA A 19 -10.83 -3.57 3.47
CA ALA A 19 -11.57 -4.80 3.20
C ALA A 19 -12.57 -5.19 4.31
N THR A 20 -12.17 -5.12 5.59
CA THR A 20 -13.08 -5.47 6.69
C THR A 20 -14.25 -4.48 6.79
N ALA A 21 -14.02 -3.19 6.52
CA ALA A 21 -15.08 -2.18 6.56
C ALA A 21 -16.12 -2.40 5.45
N TYR A 22 -15.67 -2.75 4.24
CA TYR A 22 -16.56 -3.12 3.13
C TYR A 22 -17.35 -4.39 3.43
N LEU A 23 -16.68 -5.45 3.85
CA LEU A 23 -17.34 -6.72 4.19
C LEU A 23 -18.31 -6.54 5.37
N THR A 24 -17.97 -5.73 6.37
CA THR A 24 -18.87 -5.42 7.49
C THR A 24 -20.13 -4.72 7.00
N GLY A 25 -19.99 -3.69 6.16
CA GLY A 25 -21.10 -2.98 5.54
C GLY A 25 -22.01 -3.90 4.74
N PHE A 26 -21.41 -4.72 3.88
CA PHE A 26 -22.12 -5.68 3.05
C PHE A 26 -22.84 -6.76 3.86
N LEU A 27 -22.16 -7.42 4.79
CA LEU A 27 -22.71 -8.52 5.59
C LEU A 27 -23.87 -8.04 6.48
N ARG A 28 -23.71 -6.89 7.13
CA ARG A 28 -24.79 -6.29 7.94
C ARG A 28 -26.00 -5.92 7.08
N SER A 29 -25.80 -5.45 5.85
CA SER A 29 -26.90 -5.19 4.92
C SER A 29 -27.65 -6.47 4.49
N ARG A 30 -27.06 -7.65 4.72
CA ARG A 30 -27.64 -8.97 4.44
C ARG A 30 -28.16 -9.68 5.70
N GLY A 31 -28.11 -9.01 6.85
CA GLY A 31 -28.65 -9.52 8.12
C GLY A 31 -27.69 -10.41 8.92
N TYR A 32 -26.42 -10.47 8.56
CA TYR A 32 -25.39 -11.12 9.38
C TYR A 32 -24.89 -10.18 10.47
N GLU A 33 -24.55 -10.73 11.63
CA GLU A 33 -23.82 -9.99 12.66
C GLU A 33 -22.33 -10.02 12.31
N ALA A 34 -21.80 -8.89 11.86
CA ALA A 34 -20.37 -8.74 11.55
C ALA A 34 -19.71 -7.79 12.55
N VAL A 35 -18.62 -8.24 13.15
CA VAL A 35 -17.72 -7.49 14.04
C VAL A 35 -16.36 -7.44 13.37
N GLN A 36 -15.65 -6.32 13.50
CA GLN A 36 -14.30 -6.17 12.97
C GLN A 36 -13.31 -5.72 14.05
N ARG A 37 -12.05 -6.11 13.89
CA ARG A 37 -10.89 -5.72 14.69
C ARG A 37 -9.70 -5.45 13.78
N ASP A 38 -8.79 -4.59 14.23
CA ASP A 38 -7.54 -4.30 13.51
C ASP A 38 -6.34 -4.62 14.39
N PRO A 39 -5.98 -5.92 14.50
CA PRO A 39 -4.78 -6.34 15.21
C PRO A 39 -3.50 -5.60 14.79
N ALA A 40 -3.43 -5.01 13.59
CA ALA A 40 -2.22 -4.31 13.15
C ALA A 40 -1.93 -3.05 13.96
N ILE A 41 -2.94 -2.20 14.18
CA ILE A 41 -2.76 -0.98 14.98
C ILE A 41 -2.75 -1.31 16.47
N GLU A 42 -3.56 -2.27 16.92
CA GLU A 42 -3.65 -2.66 18.33
C GLU A 42 -2.33 -3.29 18.81
N LEU A 43 -1.75 -4.23 18.05
CA LEU A 43 -0.44 -4.82 18.34
C LEU A 43 0.65 -3.74 18.41
N PHE A 44 0.69 -2.84 17.42
CA PHE A 44 1.68 -1.77 17.39
C PHE A 44 1.60 -0.88 18.64
N LEU A 45 0.39 -0.52 19.07
CA LEU A 45 0.20 0.34 20.24
C LEU A 45 0.55 -0.35 21.55
N GLU A 46 0.23 -1.63 21.70
CA GLU A 46 0.62 -2.43 22.88
C GLU A 46 2.16 -2.49 23.02
N MET A 47 2.88 -2.60 21.90
CA MET A 47 4.35 -2.58 21.87
C MET A 47 4.96 -1.19 22.14
N MET A 48 4.17 -0.12 22.01
CA MET A 48 4.61 1.28 22.14
C MET A 48 4.19 1.91 23.47
N THR A 49 4.29 1.14 24.54
CA THR A 49 4.00 1.55 25.92
C THR A 49 5.26 1.53 26.77
N ALA A 50 5.25 2.28 27.88
CA ALA A 50 6.36 2.25 28.84
C ALA A 50 6.63 0.82 29.39
N PRO A 51 5.60 0.05 29.83
CA PRO A 51 5.80 -1.34 30.25
C PRO A 51 6.35 -2.25 29.15
N ALA A 52 5.86 -2.13 27.91
CA ALA A 52 6.38 -2.93 26.80
C ALA A 52 7.86 -2.62 26.51
N LEU A 53 8.27 -1.35 26.62
CA LEU A 53 9.69 -0.99 26.48
C LEU A 53 10.57 -1.61 27.57
N GLU A 54 10.09 -1.79 28.80
CA GLU A 54 10.85 -2.51 29.83
C GLU A 54 11.09 -3.97 29.44
N ILE A 55 10.07 -4.63 28.90
CA ILE A 55 10.16 -6.02 28.41
C ILE A 55 11.10 -6.10 27.19
N ILE A 56 10.99 -5.15 26.25
CA ILE A 56 11.88 -5.03 25.09
C ILE A 56 13.33 -4.86 25.55
N ARG A 57 13.59 -3.98 26.54
CA ARG A 57 14.94 -3.78 27.09
C ARG A 57 15.49 -5.08 27.67
N GLN A 58 14.68 -5.83 28.41
CA GLN A 58 15.12 -7.11 28.96
C GLN A 58 15.55 -8.08 27.85
N HIS A 59 14.74 -8.25 26.81
CA HIS A 59 15.08 -9.10 25.67
C HIS A 59 16.34 -8.63 24.95
N VAL A 60 16.49 -7.31 24.75
CA VAL A 60 17.70 -6.74 24.14
C VAL A 60 18.93 -7.03 25.01
N GLU A 61 18.85 -6.83 26.32
CA GLU A 61 19.97 -7.11 27.25
C GLU A 61 20.34 -8.59 27.25
N GLU A 62 19.36 -9.50 27.19
CA GLU A 62 19.59 -10.94 27.10
C GLU A 62 20.19 -11.36 25.75
N ASN A 63 19.64 -10.88 24.63
CA ASN A 63 20.09 -11.21 23.28
C ASN A 63 21.50 -10.68 22.98
N PHE A 64 21.89 -9.57 23.62
CA PHE A 64 23.17 -8.91 23.39
C PHE A 64 24.13 -8.98 24.59
N GLU A 65 23.86 -9.82 25.61
CA GLU A 65 24.67 -9.93 26.85
C GLU A 65 26.18 -10.16 26.58
N HIS A 66 26.50 -10.83 25.48
CA HIS A 66 27.86 -11.27 25.14
C HIS A 66 28.60 -10.34 24.18
N PHE A 67 27.99 -9.24 23.75
CA PHE A 67 28.57 -8.28 22.82
C PHE A 67 29.24 -7.14 23.59
N GLU A 68 30.42 -6.70 23.14
CA GLU A 68 31.03 -5.45 23.63
C GLU A 68 30.29 -4.23 23.03
N ASP A 69 30.39 -3.06 23.69
CA ASP A 69 29.67 -1.84 23.27
C ASP A 69 29.94 -1.45 21.81
N ASP A 70 31.14 -1.68 21.29
CA ASP A 70 31.53 -1.38 19.90
C ASP A 70 31.12 -2.47 18.89
N GLU A 71 30.56 -3.58 19.37
CA GLU A 71 29.99 -4.66 18.55
C GLU A 71 28.47 -4.56 18.42
N LEU A 72 27.82 -3.74 19.24
CA LEU A 72 26.37 -3.53 19.19
C LEU A 72 25.95 -2.79 17.91
N PRO A 73 24.81 -3.15 17.30
CA PRO A 73 24.18 -2.31 16.29
C PRO A 73 23.92 -0.91 16.86
N ASP A 74 24.18 0.15 16.08
CA ASP A 74 24.04 1.55 16.52
C ASP A 74 22.69 1.85 17.17
N VAL A 75 21.62 1.24 16.64
CA VAL A 75 20.26 1.41 17.17
C VAL A 75 20.09 0.80 18.57
N ILE A 76 20.72 -0.36 18.83
CA ILE A 76 20.66 -1.07 20.11
C ILE A 76 21.50 -0.32 21.14
N PHE A 77 22.72 0.08 20.77
CA PHE A 77 23.57 0.89 21.64
C PHE A 77 22.87 2.17 22.08
N ASN A 78 22.30 2.92 21.14
CA ASN A 78 21.61 4.18 21.44
C ASN A 78 20.35 3.97 22.30
N PHE A 79 19.58 2.91 22.04
CA PHE A 79 18.39 2.57 22.82
C PHE A 79 18.73 2.27 24.28
N LEU A 80 19.75 1.45 24.53
CA LEU A 80 20.19 1.14 25.90
C LEU A 80 20.73 2.38 26.62
N ALA A 81 21.53 3.19 25.92
CA ALA A 81 22.13 4.41 26.50
C ALA A 81 21.07 5.47 26.88
N GLU A 82 20.02 5.62 26.08
CA GLU A 82 18.97 6.64 26.26
C GLU A 82 17.63 6.04 26.72
N PHE A 83 17.62 4.81 27.25
CA PHE A 83 16.41 4.04 27.56
C PHE A 83 15.41 4.81 28.42
N ASP A 84 15.88 5.44 29.50
CA ASP A 84 15.04 6.23 30.42
C ASP A 84 14.24 7.31 29.68
N ARG A 85 14.82 7.90 28.61
CA ARG A 85 14.16 8.91 27.80
C ARG A 85 13.17 8.30 26.82
N TYR A 86 13.51 7.17 26.18
CA TYR A 86 12.53 6.44 25.35
C TYR A 86 11.31 6.05 26.19
N HIS A 87 11.54 5.40 27.34
CA HIS A 87 10.53 5.00 28.30
C HIS A 87 9.63 6.16 28.75
N GLN A 88 10.21 7.32 29.10
CA GLN A 88 9.43 8.50 29.54
C GLN A 88 8.63 9.18 28.42
N THR A 89 9.02 9.01 27.14
CA THR A 89 8.48 9.82 26.04
C THR A 89 7.62 9.06 25.04
N VAL A 90 7.68 7.71 25.00
CA VAL A 90 6.99 6.88 23.99
C VAL A 90 5.49 7.16 23.91
N GLU A 91 4.75 7.09 25.02
CA GLU A 91 3.30 7.33 25.04
C GLU A 91 2.93 8.78 24.70
N SER A 92 3.83 9.73 25.01
CA SER A 92 3.63 11.13 24.64
C SER A 92 3.84 11.35 23.14
N ALA A 93 4.80 10.65 22.52
CA ALA A 93 4.99 10.65 21.07
C ALA A 93 3.78 10.01 20.35
N ILE A 94 3.28 8.87 20.85
CA ILE A 94 2.07 8.22 20.32
C ILE A 94 0.86 9.16 20.40
N ARG A 95 0.55 9.71 21.57
CA ARG A 95 -0.58 10.66 21.71
C ARG A 95 -0.44 11.89 20.83
N PHE A 96 0.78 12.39 20.63
CA PHE A 96 1.04 13.48 19.70
C PHE A 96 0.72 13.09 18.24
N LEU A 97 1.20 11.91 17.80
CA LEU A 97 0.96 11.40 16.45
C LEU A 97 -0.51 11.03 16.20
N GLN A 98 -1.26 10.64 17.23
CA GLN A 98 -2.72 10.46 17.20
C GLN A 98 -3.49 11.80 17.21
N GLY A 99 -2.80 12.94 17.31
CA GLY A 99 -3.42 14.27 17.38
C GLY A 99 -4.08 14.58 18.73
N LYS A 100 -3.88 13.75 19.77
CA LYS A 100 -4.47 13.90 21.10
C LYS A 100 -3.73 14.91 21.99
N ASP A 101 -2.46 15.20 21.71
CA ASP A 101 -1.69 16.22 22.43
C ASP A 101 -0.87 17.12 21.48
N PRO A 102 -1.53 18.01 20.70
CA PRO A 102 -0.84 18.89 19.76
C PRO A 102 0.10 19.91 20.43
N SER A 103 0.03 20.08 21.75
CA SER A 103 0.88 21.03 22.48
C SER A 103 2.35 20.60 22.54
N LEU A 104 2.61 19.29 22.43
CA LEU A 104 3.96 18.72 22.44
C LEU A 104 4.81 19.14 21.25
N ALA A 105 4.21 19.65 20.17
CA ALA A 105 4.92 20.06 18.97
C ALA A 105 6.09 21.03 19.27
N LEU A 106 5.91 21.97 20.21
CA LEU A 106 6.97 22.90 20.60
C LEU A 106 8.13 22.22 21.33
N ARG A 107 7.83 21.21 22.16
CA ARG A 107 8.84 20.45 22.90
C ARG A 107 9.59 19.51 21.98
N ILE A 108 8.89 18.82 21.08
CA ILE A 108 9.49 17.94 20.07
C ILE A 108 10.42 18.76 19.17
N ASN A 109 9.96 19.92 18.67
CA ASN A 109 10.77 20.79 17.80
C ASN A 109 12.01 21.37 18.47
N SER A 110 12.07 21.40 19.81
CA SER A 110 13.27 21.82 20.53
C SER A 110 14.42 20.82 20.42
N ARG A 111 14.15 19.59 19.95
CA ARG A 111 15.09 18.45 19.89
C ARG A 111 15.68 18.04 21.24
N ARG A 112 15.08 18.52 22.35
CA ARG A 112 15.48 18.18 23.73
C ARG A 112 14.50 17.25 24.43
N PHE A 113 13.39 16.94 23.78
CA PHE A 113 12.34 16.11 24.35
C PHE A 113 12.56 14.65 24.00
N LEU A 114 12.34 14.27 22.74
CA LEU A 114 12.56 12.91 22.25
C LEU A 114 14.07 12.59 22.20
N PRO A 115 14.50 11.38 22.58
CA PRO A 115 15.83 10.88 22.22
C PRO A 115 15.92 10.74 20.69
N GLU A 116 17.13 10.88 20.15
CA GLU A 116 17.39 10.85 18.71
C GLU A 116 18.41 9.76 18.43
N GLY A 117 17.98 8.68 17.78
CA GLY A 117 18.84 7.58 17.34
C GLY A 117 19.18 7.65 15.85
N PRO A 118 19.66 6.54 15.26
CA PRO A 118 20.16 6.50 13.89
C PRO A 118 19.18 6.99 12.81
N ALA A 119 17.86 6.89 13.00
CA ALA A 119 16.88 7.42 12.04
C ALA A 119 17.04 8.94 11.81
N PHE A 120 17.57 9.68 12.79
CA PHE A 120 17.81 11.12 12.70
C PHE A 120 19.04 11.50 11.86
N ASP A 121 19.91 10.55 11.50
CA ASP A 121 21.07 10.81 10.62
C ASP A 121 20.67 11.34 9.25
N THR A 122 19.45 10.99 8.81
CA THR A 122 18.85 11.52 7.57
C THR A 122 18.79 13.05 7.56
N ILE A 123 18.56 13.68 8.71
CA ILE A 123 18.54 15.14 8.87
C ILE A 123 19.95 15.70 8.68
N ALA A 124 20.96 15.10 9.32
CA ALA A 124 22.35 15.55 9.19
C ALA A 124 22.86 15.45 7.74
N GLN A 125 22.47 14.39 7.03
CA GLN A 125 22.78 14.22 5.61
C GLN A 125 22.12 15.30 4.74
N MET A 126 20.86 15.65 5.01
CA MET A 126 20.19 16.76 4.33
C MET A 126 20.89 18.09 4.61
N GLU A 127 21.20 18.38 5.88
CA GLU A 127 21.83 19.62 6.30
C GLU A 127 23.21 19.85 5.65
N ALA A 128 23.98 18.78 5.47
CA ALA A 128 25.28 18.82 4.81
C ALA A 128 25.21 19.20 3.32
N VAL A 129 24.09 18.96 2.65
CA VAL A 129 23.92 19.19 1.19
C VAL A 129 23.33 20.57 0.90
N SER A 130 22.42 21.08 1.74
CA SER A 130 21.64 22.28 1.43
C SER A 130 21.55 23.34 2.55
N GLY A 131 22.31 23.21 3.64
CA GLY A 131 22.26 24.15 4.77
C GLY A 131 21.15 23.79 5.76
N ASP A 132 20.47 24.76 6.40
CA ASP A 132 19.35 24.44 7.32
C ASP A 132 18.11 23.97 6.51
N VAL A 133 18.12 22.70 6.11
CA VAL A 133 17.06 22.07 5.31
C VAL A 133 15.77 22.02 6.08
N LEU A 134 15.81 21.87 7.41
CA LEU A 134 14.59 21.93 8.21
C LEU A 134 13.96 23.34 8.14
N GLN A 135 14.75 24.41 8.23
CA GLN A 135 14.22 25.77 8.08
C GLN A 135 13.78 26.09 6.64
N ALA A 136 14.48 25.56 5.62
CA ALA A 136 14.17 25.80 4.21
C ALA A 136 13.00 24.96 3.67
N ALA A 137 12.92 23.68 4.07
CA ALA A 137 11.87 22.74 3.65
C ALA A 137 10.57 22.95 4.42
N PHE A 138 10.63 23.37 5.69
CA PHE A 138 9.43 23.72 6.44
C PHE A 138 9.09 25.21 6.39
N GLY A 139 10.02 26.16 6.29
CA GLY A 139 9.67 27.60 6.24
C GLY A 139 8.62 27.99 7.30
N ASN A 140 7.57 28.73 6.92
CA ASN A 140 6.40 29.04 7.77
C ASN A 140 5.39 27.87 7.94
N LEU A 141 5.67 26.67 7.41
CA LEU A 141 4.83 25.49 7.58
C LEU A 141 5.00 24.95 9.00
N GLY A 142 3.95 25.23 9.79
CA GLY A 142 3.44 24.43 10.89
C GLY A 142 4.48 23.76 11.78
N VAL A 143 4.72 24.36 12.95
CA VAL A 143 5.31 23.71 14.14
C VAL A 143 4.86 22.24 14.29
N GLN A 144 3.60 21.93 13.94
CA GLN A 144 3.05 20.57 13.94
C GLN A 144 3.75 19.61 12.97
N ASP A 145 3.96 20.01 11.72
CA ASP A 145 4.47 19.10 10.68
C ASP A 145 5.93 18.71 10.93
N LYS A 146 6.74 19.68 11.37
CA LYS A 146 8.12 19.42 11.81
C LYS A 146 8.14 18.45 13.00
N ALA A 147 7.24 18.66 13.97
CA ALA A 147 7.16 17.78 15.12
C ALA A 147 6.67 16.37 14.75
N LYS A 148 5.73 16.24 13.80
CA LYS A 148 5.30 14.94 13.26
C LYS A 148 6.47 14.21 12.60
N TYR A 149 7.24 14.89 11.77
CA TYR A 149 8.43 14.29 11.14
C TYR A 149 9.43 13.76 12.18
N LEU A 150 9.77 14.57 13.19
CA LEU A 150 10.68 14.16 14.26
C LEU A 150 10.11 13.01 15.11
N ALA A 151 8.81 13.03 15.41
CA ALA A 151 8.15 11.94 16.12
C ALA A 151 8.07 10.66 15.28
N THR A 152 7.90 10.76 13.96
CA THR A 152 7.98 9.60 13.04
C THR A 152 9.38 8.99 13.05
N LEU A 153 10.46 9.79 13.05
CA LEU A 153 11.83 9.26 13.18
C LEU A 153 12.05 8.54 14.51
N PHE A 154 11.51 9.08 15.61
CA PHE A 154 11.53 8.41 16.92
C PHE A 154 10.81 7.05 16.90
N ILE A 155 9.65 6.95 16.23
CA ILE A 155 8.95 5.67 16.04
C ILE A 155 9.78 4.71 15.19
N ASN A 156 10.45 5.21 14.15
CA ASN A 156 11.32 4.38 13.30
C ASN A 156 12.50 3.82 14.09
N ASP A 157 13.10 4.60 15.00
CA ASP A 157 14.16 4.09 15.91
C ASP A 157 13.64 2.95 16.77
N LEU A 158 12.51 3.13 17.48
CA LEU A 158 11.91 2.08 18.31
C LEU A 158 11.53 0.84 17.50
N SER A 159 11.02 1.03 16.29
CA SER A 159 10.70 -0.08 15.38
C SER A 159 11.96 -0.86 15.00
N ASN A 160 13.06 -0.17 14.69
CA ASN A 160 14.35 -0.79 14.41
C ASN A 160 14.95 -1.51 15.64
N VAL A 161 14.73 -1.00 16.86
CA VAL A 161 15.10 -1.70 18.11
C VAL A 161 14.35 -3.02 18.22
N ILE A 162 13.05 -3.03 17.97
CA ILE A 162 12.26 -4.27 18.00
C ILE A 162 12.78 -5.24 16.92
N THR A 163 12.90 -4.79 15.67
CA THR A 163 13.33 -5.64 14.55
C THR A 163 14.73 -6.24 14.74
N GLN A 164 15.70 -5.45 15.20
CA GLN A 164 17.09 -5.91 15.34
C GLN A 164 17.38 -6.52 16.71
N GLY A 165 16.57 -6.16 17.71
CA GLY A 165 16.84 -6.44 19.11
C GLY A 165 16.03 -7.59 19.71
N VAL A 166 14.81 -7.81 19.20
CA VAL A 166 13.82 -8.68 19.85
C VAL A 166 13.13 -9.61 18.85
N ASP A 167 12.58 -9.07 17.76
CA ASP A 167 11.74 -9.81 16.82
C ASP A 167 12.08 -9.45 15.37
N PRO A 168 12.84 -10.29 14.64
CA PRO A 168 13.23 -10.03 13.27
C PRO A 168 12.06 -10.06 12.28
N TYR A 169 10.88 -10.54 12.69
CA TYR A 169 9.66 -10.59 11.87
C TYR A 169 8.80 -9.33 12.04
N PHE A 170 9.10 -8.48 13.02
CA PHE A 170 8.39 -7.22 13.21
C PHE A 170 8.86 -6.17 12.19
N GLU A 171 7.93 -5.61 11.44
CA GLU A 171 8.21 -4.51 10.51
C GLU A 171 7.11 -3.44 10.47
N VAL A 172 7.48 -2.18 10.64
CA VAL A 172 6.55 -1.09 10.37
C VAL A 172 6.41 -0.91 8.87
N SER A 173 5.26 -1.36 8.34
CA SER A 173 4.75 -1.24 6.97
C SER A 173 5.66 -0.45 6.01
N ARG A 174 6.50 -1.19 5.25
CA ARG A 174 6.94 -0.92 3.86
C ARG A 174 8.09 -1.79 3.35
N TYR A 175 8.66 -2.69 4.15
CA TYR A 175 9.81 -3.50 3.73
C TYR A 175 9.72 -5.02 3.96
N GLY A 176 8.56 -5.50 4.46
CA GLY A 176 8.36 -6.89 4.91
C GLY A 176 8.13 -7.89 3.79
N GLU A 177 8.51 -7.52 2.56
CA GLU A 177 8.27 -8.30 1.37
C GLU A 177 9.10 -9.61 1.35
N LYS A 178 10.17 -9.73 2.14
CA LYS A 178 11.16 -10.81 1.90
C LYS A 178 10.72 -12.22 2.29
N LEU A 179 9.87 -12.41 3.31
CA LEU A 179 9.57 -13.75 3.84
C LEU A 179 8.42 -14.45 3.11
N ALA A 180 7.50 -13.69 2.50
CA ALA A 180 6.31 -14.21 1.85
C ALA A 180 6.13 -13.77 0.39
N ALA A 181 6.97 -12.87 -0.16
CA ALA A 181 6.85 -12.49 -1.57
C ALA A 181 7.16 -13.68 -2.47
N ALA A 182 6.12 -14.14 -3.18
CA ALA A 182 6.19 -15.13 -4.27
C ALA A 182 7.07 -16.36 -3.96
N ASN A 183 7.11 -16.80 -2.70
CA ASN A 183 7.85 -18.01 -2.34
C ASN A 183 7.09 -19.24 -2.88
N PRO A 184 7.66 -20.01 -3.80
CA PRO A 184 6.94 -21.15 -4.41
C PRO A 184 6.63 -22.26 -3.40
N SER A 185 7.31 -22.28 -2.24
CA SER A 185 7.10 -23.24 -1.15
C SER A 185 6.60 -22.58 0.13
N PHE A 186 5.80 -23.32 0.89
CA PHE A 186 5.32 -22.95 2.21
C PHE A 186 6.33 -23.24 3.34
N ASP A 187 7.46 -23.90 3.04
CA ASP A 187 8.40 -24.44 4.05
C ASP A 187 8.87 -23.39 5.07
N ASN A 188 9.41 -22.24 4.62
CA ASN A 188 9.93 -21.23 5.54
C ASN A 188 8.86 -20.67 6.49
N LEU A 189 7.64 -20.46 5.98
CA LEU A 189 6.52 -19.98 6.77
C LEU A 189 6.07 -21.07 7.76
N TYR A 190 5.97 -22.31 7.29
CA TYR A 190 5.60 -23.46 8.12
C TYR A 190 6.60 -23.69 9.26
N ASP A 191 7.90 -23.70 8.96
CA ASP A 191 8.96 -23.87 9.97
C ASP A 191 8.88 -22.74 11.01
N THR A 192 8.73 -21.49 10.57
CA THR A 192 8.55 -20.34 11.48
C THR A 192 7.30 -20.46 12.36
N LEU A 193 6.21 -21.07 11.87
CA LEU A 193 4.98 -21.29 12.64
C LEU A 193 5.09 -22.44 13.64
N MET A 194 5.95 -23.41 13.37
CA MET A 194 6.21 -24.55 14.26
C MET A 194 7.22 -24.22 15.36
N ASP A 195 8.06 -23.20 15.15
CA ASP A 195 8.95 -22.65 16.17
C ASP A 195 8.19 -21.84 17.23
N GLU A 196 8.89 -21.54 18.34
CA GLU A 196 8.34 -20.76 19.45
C GLU A 196 7.84 -19.38 18.98
N PRO A 197 6.70 -18.90 19.52
CA PRO A 197 6.18 -17.57 19.18
C PRO A 197 7.21 -16.48 19.44
N SER A 198 7.31 -15.53 18.52
CA SER A 198 8.11 -14.32 18.72
C SER A 198 7.42 -13.36 19.70
N PHE A 199 8.15 -12.36 20.21
CA PHE A 199 7.59 -11.35 21.10
C PHE A 199 6.32 -10.68 20.55
N SER A 200 6.30 -10.32 19.25
CA SER A 200 5.09 -9.75 18.65
C SER A 200 3.96 -10.78 18.46
N SER A 201 4.31 -12.06 18.29
CA SER A 201 3.34 -13.15 18.20
C SER A 201 2.65 -13.41 19.54
N GLU A 202 3.36 -13.33 20.66
CA GLU A 202 2.78 -13.48 22.01
C GLU A 202 1.75 -12.39 22.33
N ILE A 203 2.05 -11.13 21.98
CA ILE A 203 1.09 -10.02 22.15
C ILE A 203 -0.11 -10.22 21.22
N LEU A 204 0.13 -10.65 19.99
CA LEU A 204 -0.95 -10.94 19.03
C LEU A 204 -1.87 -12.06 19.53
N GLU A 205 -1.32 -13.11 20.14
CA GLU A 205 -2.07 -14.20 20.76
C GLU A 205 -3.01 -13.68 21.86
N GLN A 206 -2.51 -12.82 22.75
CA GLN A 206 -3.31 -12.21 23.83
C GLN A 206 -4.45 -11.35 23.29
N LEU A 207 -4.21 -10.57 22.23
CA LEU A 207 -5.25 -9.78 21.57
C LEU A 207 -6.33 -10.69 20.96
N VAL A 208 -5.93 -11.78 20.29
CA VAL A 208 -6.87 -12.73 19.67
C VAL A 208 -7.70 -13.44 20.74
N GLU A 209 -7.09 -13.87 21.85
CA GLU A 209 -7.80 -14.43 23.01
C GLU A 209 -8.90 -13.48 23.49
N GLN A 210 -8.55 -12.21 23.71
CA GLN A 210 -9.51 -11.19 24.11
C GLN A 210 -10.64 -11.03 23.09
N TYR A 211 -10.35 -10.98 21.79
CA TYR A 211 -11.37 -10.82 20.76
C TYR A 211 -12.36 -11.98 20.73
N LEU A 212 -11.87 -13.22 20.89
CA LEU A 212 -12.72 -14.41 20.92
C LEU A 212 -13.58 -14.44 22.19
N GLU A 213 -13.03 -14.06 23.34
CA GLU A 213 -13.78 -13.93 24.58
C GLU A 213 -14.92 -12.91 24.45
N GLU A 214 -14.63 -11.71 23.94
CA GLU A 214 -15.60 -10.63 23.78
C GLU A 214 -16.68 -10.93 22.72
N THR A 215 -16.28 -11.51 21.59
CA THR A 215 -17.15 -11.62 20.40
C THR A 215 -17.88 -12.94 20.34
N GLN A 216 -17.33 -14.02 20.90
CA GLN A 216 -17.83 -15.40 20.77
C GLN A 216 -18.22 -15.74 19.31
N PRO A 217 -17.29 -15.56 18.34
CA PRO A 217 -17.64 -15.66 16.93
C PRO A 217 -18.00 -17.09 16.51
N SER A 218 -18.92 -17.19 15.55
CA SER A 218 -19.24 -18.45 14.88
C SER A 218 -18.32 -18.73 13.70
N VAL A 219 -17.68 -17.68 13.14
CA VAL A 219 -16.75 -17.75 12.01
C VAL A 219 -15.71 -16.65 12.18
N VAL A 220 -14.44 -16.97 11.93
CA VAL A 220 -13.36 -15.99 11.84
C VAL A 220 -12.96 -15.82 10.38
N ALA A 221 -12.83 -14.57 9.92
CA ALA A 221 -12.42 -14.26 8.56
C ALA A 221 -11.24 -13.28 8.56
N LEU A 222 -10.17 -13.67 7.87
CA LEU A 222 -8.91 -12.93 7.79
C LEU A 222 -8.74 -12.35 6.39
N THR A 223 -8.52 -11.04 6.32
CA THR A 223 -8.12 -10.38 5.06
C THR A 223 -6.62 -10.18 5.03
N VAL A 224 -5.93 -10.84 4.11
CA VAL A 224 -4.46 -10.80 3.93
C VAL A 224 -4.15 -9.97 2.67
N PRO A 225 -3.92 -8.65 2.81
CA PRO A 225 -3.74 -7.78 1.66
C PRO A 225 -2.34 -7.83 1.05
N PHE A 226 -1.31 -8.08 1.85
CA PHE A 226 0.09 -8.07 1.44
C PHE A 226 0.82 -9.33 1.92
N PRO A 227 1.94 -9.72 1.27
CA PRO A 227 2.74 -10.87 1.67
C PRO A 227 3.14 -10.83 3.15
N GLY A 228 3.57 -9.66 3.65
CA GLY A 228 4.00 -9.48 5.04
C GLY A 228 2.91 -9.76 6.08
N ASN A 229 1.63 -9.85 5.69
CA ASN A 229 0.52 -10.16 6.59
C ASN A 229 0.33 -11.67 6.80
N MET A 230 0.94 -12.53 5.97
CA MET A 230 0.66 -13.97 5.94
C MET A 230 1.04 -14.65 7.27
N LEU A 231 2.22 -14.34 7.82
CA LEU A 231 2.66 -14.91 9.09
C LEU A 231 1.70 -14.53 10.23
N GLY A 232 1.35 -13.25 10.35
CA GLY A 232 0.38 -12.79 11.34
C GLY A 232 -1.00 -13.40 11.16
N ALA A 233 -1.45 -13.61 9.92
CA ALA A 233 -2.73 -14.26 9.63
C ALA A 233 -2.75 -15.72 10.13
N LEU A 234 -1.69 -16.46 9.87
CA LEU A 234 -1.56 -17.86 10.27
C LEU A 234 -1.37 -18.01 11.79
N ARG A 235 -0.67 -17.08 12.45
CA ARG A 235 -0.59 -17.01 13.91
C ARG A 235 -1.98 -16.75 14.53
N ILE A 236 -2.73 -15.77 14.03
CA ILE A 236 -4.13 -15.55 14.46
C ILE A 236 -4.96 -16.82 14.31
N ALA A 237 -4.81 -17.52 13.18
CA ALA A 237 -5.56 -18.74 12.92
C ALA A 237 -5.17 -19.89 13.87
N GLN A 238 -3.87 -20.04 14.16
CA GLN A 238 -3.32 -21.01 15.12
C GLN A 238 -3.88 -20.75 16.53
N THR A 239 -3.89 -19.50 16.99
CA THR A 239 -4.48 -19.11 18.29
C THR A 239 -5.97 -19.43 18.34
N CYS A 240 -6.71 -19.07 17.28
CA CYS A 240 -8.14 -19.38 17.18
C CYS A 240 -8.41 -20.88 17.31
N LYS A 241 -7.68 -21.73 16.57
CA LYS A 241 -7.84 -23.19 16.62
C LYS A 241 -7.37 -23.80 17.94
N ALA A 242 -6.36 -23.22 18.60
CA ALA A 242 -5.93 -23.67 19.92
C ALA A 242 -7.02 -23.48 20.99
N ILE A 243 -7.80 -22.40 20.89
CA ILE A 243 -8.91 -22.09 21.80
C ILE A 243 -10.18 -22.85 21.43
N ASN A 244 -10.53 -22.86 20.14
CA ASN A 244 -11.69 -23.57 19.61
C ASN A 244 -11.33 -24.24 18.27
N PRO A 245 -10.98 -25.54 18.27
CA PRO A 245 -10.61 -26.27 17.06
C PRO A 245 -11.72 -26.32 15.99
N ASP A 246 -12.97 -26.19 16.40
CA ASP A 246 -14.15 -26.32 15.54
C ASP A 246 -14.59 -24.98 14.92
N ILE A 247 -13.94 -23.85 15.26
CA ILE A 247 -14.30 -22.57 14.65
C ILE A 247 -13.84 -22.53 13.19
N PRO A 248 -14.73 -22.28 12.21
CA PRO A 248 -14.34 -22.11 10.83
C PRO A 248 -13.51 -20.84 10.66
N ILE A 249 -12.34 -20.98 10.03
CA ILE A 249 -11.44 -19.89 9.70
C ILE A 249 -11.35 -19.74 8.18
N VAL A 250 -11.73 -18.56 7.69
CA VAL A 250 -11.73 -18.22 6.27
C VAL A 250 -10.66 -17.17 6.00
N MET A 251 -9.89 -17.34 4.93
CA MET A 251 -8.88 -16.38 4.49
C MET A 251 -9.23 -15.81 3.11
N GLY A 252 -8.95 -14.54 2.87
CA GLY A 252 -9.06 -13.89 1.55
C GLY A 252 -8.17 -12.64 1.50
N GLY A 253 -8.25 -11.84 0.44
CA GLY A 253 -7.54 -10.56 0.35
C GLY A 253 -6.62 -10.43 -0.87
N GLY A 254 -5.93 -9.29 -0.95
CA GLY A 254 -5.07 -8.93 -2.09
C GLY A 254 -4.00 -9.98 -2.40
N PHE A 255 -3.21 -10.36 -1.39
CA PHE A 255 -2.16 -11.38 -1.54
C PHE A 255 -2.72 -12.75 -1.97
N ILE A 256 -3.89 -13.11 -1.46
CA ILE A 256 -4.55 -14.35 -1.86
C ILE A 256 -4.93 -14.29 -3.35
N ASN A 257 -5.42 -13.15 -3.81
CA ASN A 257 -5.85 -12.91 -5.18
C ASN A 257 -4.72 -12.82 -6.20
N THR A 258 -3.49 -12.49 -5.79
CA THR A 258 -2.36 -12.39 -6.72
C THR A 258 -1.46 -13.62 -6.62
N GLU A 259 -1.15 -14.10 -5.43
CA GLU A 259 -0.10 -15.11 -5.22
C GLU A 259 -0.63 -16.54 -5.05
N LEU A 260 -1.79 -16.77 -4.42
CA LEU A 260 -2.22 -18.12 -4.02
C LEU A 260 -3.15 -18.84 -5.03
N ARG A 261 -3.23 -18.37 -6.29
CA ARG A 261 -4.10 -18.97 -7.32
C ARG A 261 -3.66 -20.36 -7.80
N ALA A 262 -2.43 -20.75 -7.51
CA ALA A 262 -1.89 -22.07 -7.85
C ALA A 262 -1.67 -22.96 -6.61
N LEU A 263 -2.31 -22.63 -5.49
CA LEU A 263 -2.16 -23.33 -4.21
C LEU A 263 -2.46 -24.83 -4.34
N LYS A 264 -1.50 -25.64 -3.91
CA LYS A 264 -1.56 -27.11 -3.85
C LYS A 264 -1.03 -27.68 -2.53
N ASP A 265 -0.31 -26.88 -1.74
CA ASP A 265 0.23 -27.31 -0.46
C ASP A 265 -0.89 -27.49 0.57
N PRO A 266 -1.14 -28.73 1.05
CA PRO A 266 -2.23 -28.98 1.99
C PRO A 266 -1.94 -28.43 3.39
N ARG A 267 -0.67 -28.17 3.75
CA ARG A 267 -0.27 -27.73 5.10
C ARG A 267 -0.87 -26.37 5.49
N VAL A 268 -1.20 -25.53 4.51
CA VAL A 268 -1.89 -24.26 4.77
C VAL A 268 -3.24 -24.50 5.48
N PHE A 269 -3.90 -25.62 5.16
CA PHE A 269 -5.19 -26.00 5.74
C PHE A 269 -5.09 -26.62 7.14
N GLU A 270 -3.88 -26.75 7.70
CA GLU A 270 -3.71 -27.03 9.14
C GLU A 270 -4.09 -25.80 9.99
N PHE A 271 -4.02 -24.61 9.40
CA PHE A 271 -4.30 -23.33 10.07
C PHE A 271 -5.66 -22.76 9.70
N VAL A 272 -6.07 -22.84 8.43
CA VAL A 272 -7.34 -22.29 7.94
C VAL A 272 -8.21 -23.35 7.28
N ASP A 273 -9.53 -23.15 7.23
CA ASP A 273 -10.45 -24.13 6.67
C ASP A 273 -10.81 -23.83 5.21
N PHE A 274 -10.93 -22.54 4.87
CA PHE A 274 -11.32 -22.09 3.54
C PHE A 274 -10.51 -20.87 3.09
N ILE A 275 -10.22 -20.78 1.79
CA ILE A 275 -9.58 -19.62 1.18
C ILE A 275 -10.41 -19.12 0.01
N CYS A 276 -10.82 -17.84 0.03
CA CYS A 276 -11.64 -17.21 -1.01
C CYS A 276 -10.78 -16.39 -1.98
N LEU A 277 -11.11 -16.46 -3.27
CA LEU A 277 -10.56 -15.61 -4.33
C LEU A 277 -11.55 -14.56 -4.84
N ASP A 278 -10.96 -13.49 -5.38
CA ASP A 278 -11.56 -12.30 -6.00
C ASP A 278 -12.44 -11.51 -5.03
N ASP A 279 -13.57 -10.95 -5.48
CA ASP A 279 -14.49 -10.19 -4.63
C ASP A 279 -15.05 -11.08 -3.53
N GLY A 280 -14.77 -10.73 -2.28
CA GLY A 280 -15.09 -11.56 -1.12
C GLY A 280 -16.59 -11.67 -0.83
N GLU A 281 -17.41 -10.72 -1.28
CA GLU A 281 -18.84 -10.63 -1.00
C GLU A 281 -19.59 -11.91 -1.40
N ARG A 282 -19.35 -12.41 -2.61
CA ARG A 282 -20.06 -13.59 -3.13
C ARG A 282 -19.52 -14.91 -2.54
N PRO A 283 -18.22 -15.24 -2.62
CA PRO A 283 -17.63 -16.44 -2.02
C PRO A 283 -17.96 -16.54 -0.53
N PHE A 284 -17.84 -15.43 0.21
CA PHE A 284 -18.04 -15.47 1.64
C PHE A 284 -19.50 -15.71 2.02
N ILE A 285 -20.48 -15.11 1.34
CA ILE A 285 -21.89 -15.47 1.56
C ILE A 285 -22.15 -16.95 1.30
N THR A 286 -21.59 -17.52 0.22
CA THR A 286 -21.79 -18.95 -0.05
C THR A 286 -21.22 -19.83 1.06
N LEU A 287 -20.09 -19.43 1.66
CA LEU A 287 -19.53 -20.11 2.83
C LEU A 287 -20.42 -19.98 4.06
N LEU A 288 -20.95 -18.78 4.35
CA LEU A 288 -21.86 -18.58 5.48
C LEU A 288 -23.17 -19.38 5.31
N GLU A 289 -23.68 -19.50 4.09
CA GLU A 289 -24.82 -20.37 3.76
C GLU A 289 -24.48 -21.86 3.95
N TYR A 290 -23.28 -22.29 3.56
CA TYR A 290 -22.78 -23.65 3.79
C TYR A 290 -22.67 -23.97 5.28
N PHE A 291 -22.07 -23.08 6.09
CA PHE A 291 -22.00 -23.24 7.54
C PHE A 291 -23.38 -23.27 8.22
N ALA A 292 -24.39 -22.65 7.60
CA ALA A 292 -25.77 -22.69 8.05
C ALA A 292 -26.55 -23.93 7.55
N GLY A 293 -25.94 -24.82 6.76
CA GLY A 293 -26.59 -25.98 6.15
C GLY A 293 -27.59 -25.64 5.05
N GLN A 294 -27.44 -24.46 4.43
CA GLN A 294 -28.33 -23.95 3.37
C GLN A 294 -27.75 -24.12 1.96
N ARG A 295 -26.50 -24.59 1.87
CA ARG A 295 -25.75 -24.79 0.64
C ARG A 295 -24.84 -25.99 0.80
N GLU A 296 -24.60 -26.70 -0.29
CA GLU A 296 -23.65 -27.83 -0.36
C GLU A 296 -22.23 -27.33 -0.69
N ILE A 297 -21.20 -28.11 -0.33
CA ILE A 297 -19.79 -27.73 -0.57
C ILE A 297 -19.47 -27.57 -2.08
N ASP A 298 -20.12 -28.36 -2.93
CA ASP A 298 -19.99 -28.30 -4.40
C ASP A 298 -20.59 -27.03 -5.00
N ASP A 299 -21.42 -26.30 -4.25
CA ASP A 299 -22.05 -25.05 -4.67
C ASP A 299 -21.30 -23.80 -4.21
N LEU A 300 -20.17 -23.95 -3.51
CA LEU A 300 -19.26 -22.83 -3.17
C LEU A 300 -18.64 -22.22 -4.43
N VAL A 301 -18.24 -20.95 -4.35
CA VAL A 301 -17.68 -20.21 -5.50
C VAL A 301 -16.33 -19.61 -5.15
N ARG A 302 -15.36 -19.77 -6.04
CA ARG A 302 -13.97 -19.30 -5.91
C ARG A 302 -13.37 -19.60 -4.53
N THR A 303 -13.54 -20.84 -4.07
CA THR A 303 -13.13 -21.25 -2.72
C THR A 303 -12.20 -22.45 -2.77
N TYR A 304 -11.04 -22.35 -2.13
CA TYR A 304 -10.20 -23.50 -1.83
C TYR A 304 -10.55 -24.11 -0.47
N PHE A 305 -10.46 -25.43 -0.39
CA PHE A 305 -10.58 -26.21 0.85
C PHE A 305 -9.82 -27.54 0.72
N LEU A 306 -9.58 -28.21 1.85
CA LEU A 306 -9.00 -29.54 1.87
C LEU A 306 -10.08 -30.60 1.60
N ALA A 307 -9.87 -31.45 0.60
CA ALA A 307 -10.74 -32.57 0.26
C ALA A 307 -9.96 -33.90 0.34
N GLU A 308 -10.67 -35.01 0.40
CA GLU A 308 -10.09 -36.36 0.35
C GLU A 308 -10.42 -37.01 -0.99
N ASP A 309 -9.46 -37.73 -1.58
CA ASP A 309 -9.70 -38.56 -2.75
C ASP A 309 -10.36 -39.91 -2.39
N GLU A 310 -10.60 -40.77 -3.39
CA GLU A 310 -11.22 -42.08 -3.17
C GLU A 310 -10.42 -43.01 -2.24
N ASP A 311 -9.11 -42.76 -2.10
CA ASP A 311 -8.19 -43.52 -1.25
C ASP A 311 -8.00 -42.87 0.14
N GLY A 312 -8.67 -41.75 0.42
CA GLY A 312 -8.59 -40.99 1.67
C GLY A 312 -7.35 -40.09 1.78
N GLN A 313 -6.65 -39.82 0.67
CA GLN A 313 -5.52 -38.90 0.65
C GLN A 313 -6.02 -37.46 0.52
N ALA A 314 -5.58 -36.61 1.45
CA ALA A 314 -5.92 -35.20 1.45
C ALA A 314 -5.25 -34.46 0.27
N TYR A 315 -6.00 -33.59 -0.40
CA TYR A 315 -5.54 -32.70 -1.47
C TYR A 315 -6.29 -31.36 -1.43
N VAL A 316 -5.65 -30.32 -1.99
CA VAL A 316 -6.26 -28.99 -2.09
C VAL A 316 -7.25 -28.98 -3.25
N HIS A 317 -8.53 -28.76 -2.96
CA HIS A 317 -9.59 -28.62 -3.94
C HIS A 317 -9.92 -27.14 -4.18
N PHE A 318 -10.14 -26.75 -5.43
CA PHE A 318 -10.63 -25.43 -5.80
C PHE A 318 -12.01 -25.53 -6.45
N ASN A 319 -13.01 -24.94 -5.82
CA ASN A 319 -14.34 -24.83 -6.41
C ASN A 319 -14.53 -23.47 -7.07
N GLU A 320 -14.68 -23.45 -8.40
CA GLU A 320 -14.85 -22.22 -9.18
C GLU A 320 -16.31 -21.76 -9.31
N ASN A 321 -17.29 -22.67 -9.23
CA ASN A 321 -18.72 -22.49 -9.57
C ASN A 321 -19.08 -21.25 -10.44
N LYS A 322 -18.98 -21.42 -11.76
CA LYS A 322 -19.25 -20.37 -12.77
C LYS A 322 -20.73 -19.96 -12.92
N GLN A 323 -21.65 -20.61 -12.22
CA GLN A 323 -23.08 -20.30 -12.32
C GLN A 323 -23.47 -19.10 -11.44
N LEU A 324 -22.65 -18.78 -10.43
CA LEU A 324 -22.84 -17.62 -9.59
C LEU A 324 -22.09 -16.42 -10.16
N HIS A 325 -22.69 -15.24 -9.99
CA HIS A 325 -22.12 -13.97 -10.43
C HIS A 325 -21.82 -13.09 -9.23
N ASP A 326 -20.83 -12.22 -9.37
CA ASP A 326 -20.48 -11.23 -8.36
C ASP A 326 -21.65 -10.31 -7.99
N ILE A 327 -21.51 -9.69 -6.83
CA ILE A 327 -22.45 -8.68 -6.37
C ILE A 327 -22.21 -7.41 -7.18
N PRO A 328 -23.23 -6.84 -7.84
CA PRO A 328 -23.06 -5.58 -8.56
C PRO A 328 -22.59 -4.46 -7.63
N GLN A 329 -21.76 -3.55 -8.14
CA GLN A 329 -21.20 -2.45 -7.36
C GLN A 329 -22.28 -1.51 -6.81
N THR A 330 -23.49 -1.51 -7.37
CA THR A 330 -24.66 -0.81 -6.81
C THR A 330 -25.17 -1.44 -5.50
N ASP A 331 -24.96 -2.74 -5.31
CA ASP A 331 -25.62 -3.57 -4.30
C ASP A 331 -24.69 -3.98 -3.14
N VAL A 332 -23.40 -3.63 -3.20
CA VAL A 332 -22.41 -3.91 -2.14
C VAL A 332 -22.61 -3.06 -0.88
N GLY A 333 -23.23 -1.88 -1.00
CA GLY A 333 -23.45 -0.95 0.10
C GLY A 333 -22.28 0.02 0.38
N ALA A 334 -22.38 0.76 1.48
CA ALA A 334 -21.30 1.61 1.98
C ALA A 334 -20.40 0.80 2.94
N PRO A 335 -19.09 1.10 3.01
CA PRO A 335 -18.26 0.56 4.08
C PRO A 335 -18.76 1.08 5.44
N ILE A 336 -18.61 0.25 6.48
CA ILE A 336 -18.90 0.59 7.87
C ILE A 336 -17.59 0.52 8.63
N TYR A 337 -17.22 1.59 9.32
CA TYR A 337 -16.01 1.70 10.13
C TYR A 337 -16.23 1.40 11.62
N ASP A 338 -17.48 1.28 12.05
CA ASP A 338 -17.86 0.83 13.40
C ASP A 338 -17.10 -0.44 13.83
N GLY A 339 -16.59 -0.42 15.05
CA GLY A 339 -15.73 -1.47 15.61
C GLY A 339 -14.23 -1.27 15.39
N LEU A 340 -13.79 -0.34 14.54
CA LEU A 340 -12.38 0.00 14.36
C LEU A 340 -11.97 1.19 15.25
N PRO A 341 -10.74 1.19 15.81
CA PRO A 341 -10.29 2.24 16.72
C PRO A 341 -9.82 3.50 15.97
N LEU A 342 -10.73 4.19 15.27
CA LEU A 342 -10.39 5.28 14.34
C LEU A 342 -9.55 6.41 14.96
N GLY A 343 -9.71 6.68 16.26
CA GLY A 343 -8.94 7.69 17.01
C GLY A 343 -7.54 7.24 17.45
N GLU A 344 -7.15 5.99 17.18
CA GLU A 344 -5.88 5.41 17.61
C GLU A 344 -4.81 5.35 16.51
N TYR A 345 -5.19 5.57 15.25
CA TYR A 345 -4.24 5.59 14.12
C TYR A 345 -3.30 6.81 14.16
N LEU A 346 -2.10 6.64 13.59
CA LEU A 346 -1.02 7.62 13.66
C LEU A 346 -0.96 8.52 12.42
N SER A 347 -0.77 9.82 12.64
CA SER A 347 -0.44 10.77 11.57
C SER A 347 1.07 10.86 11.38
N LEU A 348 1.61 10.00 10.51
CA LEU A 348 3.05 9.91 10.25
C LEU A 348 3.48 10.89 9.15
N CYS A 349 4.71 11.38 9.25
CA CYS A 349 5.31 12.24 8.23
C CYS A 349 6.67 11.66 7.84
N GLU A 350 6.73 10.95 6.72
CA GLU A 350 7.95 10.24 6.28
C GLU A 350 8.82 11.11 5.36
N MET A 351 8.21 12.03 4.62
CA MET A 351 8.89 12.91 3.68
C MET A 351 8.33 14.32 3.75
N LEU A 352 9.21 15.29 3.50
CA LEU A 352 8.88 16.73 3.52
C LEU A 352 8.01 17.16 2.34
N ASN A 353 7.87 16.30 1.33
CA ASN A 353 7.09 16.60 0.13
C ASN A 353 5.58 16.57 0.47
N PRO A 354 4.82 17.65 0.22
CA PRO A 354 3.38 17.71 0.52
C PRO A 354 2.56 16.60 -0.14
N MET A 355 2.95 16.14 -1.33
CA MET A 355 2.28 15.02 -2.00
C MET A 355 2.44 13.72 -1.20
N HIS A 356 3.57 13.50 -0.52
CA HIS A 356 3.79 12.28 0.25
C HIS A 356 2.90 12.20 1.50
N ARG A 357 2.48 13.35 2.03
CA ARG A 357 1.63 13.42 3.22
C ARG A 357 0.27 12.77 3.00
N ILE A 358 -0.27 12.78 1.77
CA ILE A 358 -1.60 12.20 1.52
C ILE A 358 -1.64 10.69 1.82
N TRP A 359 -0.50 9.99 1.83
CA TRP A 359 -0.46 8.56 2.12
C TRP A 359 -0.27 8.23 3.61
N SER A 360 0.36 9.11 4.39
CA SER A 360 0.80 8.81 5.76
C SER A 360 0.31 9.77 6.83
N ASP A 361 -0.08 11.00 6.47
CA ASP A 361 -0.53 12.02 7.41
C ASP A 361 -2.06 12.03 7.53
N GLY A 362 -2.53 11.44 8.63
CA GLY A 362 -3.95 11.33 8.94
C GLY A 362 -4.64 10.14 8.28
N ARG A 363 -5.94 10.04 8.58
CA ARG A 363 -6.83 8.99 8.11
C ARG A 363 -7.61 9.46 6.88
N TRP A 364 -7.90 8.52 5.98
CA TRP A 364 -8.78 8.74 4.84
C TRP A 364 -9.89 7.70 4.82
N ASN A 365 -11.15 8.14 4.67
CA ASN A 365 -12.23 7.24 4.33
C ASN A 365 -11.95 6.62 2.95
N LYS A 366 -11.89 5.29 2.88
CA LYS A 366 -11.58 4.55 1.67
C LYS A 366 -12.90 4.23 0.96
N LEU A 367 -13.02 4.63 -0.30
CA LEU A 367 -14.21 4.34 -1.11
C LEU A 367 -13.81 3.99 -2.54
N THR A 368 -14.59 3.15 -3.22
CA THR A 368 -14.36 2.72 -4.60
C THR A 368 -15.48 3.28 -5.46
N ILE A 369 -15.12 4.05 -6.48
CA ILE A 369 -16.08 4.68 -7.41
C ILE A 369 -16.55 3.67 -8.47
N ALA A 370 -15.64 2.82 -8.93
CA ALA A 370 -15.86 1.69 -9.81
C ALA A 370 -14.93 0.53 -9.46
N HIS A 371 -15.49 -0.68 -9.48
CA HIS A 371 -14.72 -1.92 -9.46
C HIS A 371 -14.05 -2.13 -10.83
N GLY A 372 -12.85 -2.70 -10.86
CA GLY A 372 -12.10 -2.97 -12.09
C GLY A 372 -11.51 -1.74 -12.80
N CYS A 373 -10.72 -2.00 -13.84
CA CYS A 373 -10.07 -0.96 -14.63
C CYS A 373 -10.78 -0.76 -15.97
N TYR A 374 -11.31 0.45 -16.23
CA TYR A 374 -11.95 0.78 -17.51
C TYR A 374 -10.99 0.70 -18.73
N TRP A 375 -9.68 0.73 -18.50
CA TRP A 375 -8.67 0.66 -19.58
C TRP A 375 -8.32 -0.78 -19.96
N ARG A 376 -8.02 -1.65 -18.98
CA ARG A 376 -7.73 -3.10 -19.09
C ARG A 376 -6.88 -3.55 -20.28
N LYS A 377 -5.92 -2.73 -20.70
CA LYS A 377 -5.08 -2.98 -21.90
C LYS A 377 -3.58 -2.91 -21.63
N CYS A 378 -3.17 -2.45 -20.46
CA CYS A 378 -1.75 -2.37 -20.11
C CYS A 378 -1.12 -3.76 -20.16
N SER A 379 0.03 -3.89 -20.82
CA SER A 379 0.68 -5.20 -20.99
C SER A 379 1.37 -5.72 -19.73
N PHE A 380 1.59 -4.85 -18.75
CA PHE A 380 2.28 -5.15 -17.49
C PHE A 380 1.33 -5.31 -16.29
N CYS A 381 0.07 -4.89 -16.41
CA CYS A 381 -0.91 -5.08 -15.34
C CYS A 381 -1.50 -6.48 -15.44
N ASP A 382 -2.01 -7.00 -14.32
CA ASP A 382 -2.68 -8.30 -14.20
C ASP A 382 -4.10 -8.28 -14.77
N VAL A 383 -4.26 -7.78 -16.00
CA VAL A 383 -5.56 -7.58 -16.67
C VAL A 383 -6.33 -8.88 -16.92
N SER A 384 -5.74 -10.04 -16.60
CA SER A 384 -6.41 -11.34 -16.65
C SER A 384 -7.12 -11.70 -15.35
N LEU A 385 -6.81 -11.01 -14.24
CA LEU A 385 -7.46 -11.21 -12.95
C LEU A 385 -8.80 -10.46 -12.90
N ASP A 386 -9.78 -11.08 -12.24
CA ASP A 386 -11.17 -10.62 -12.25
C ASP A 386 -11.32 -9.21 -11.64
N TYR A 387 -10.58 -8.93 -10.55
CA TYR A 387 -10.59 -7.61 -9.90
C TYR A 387 -10.11 -6.47 -10.80
N ILE A 388 -9.39 -6.75 -11.90
CA ILE A 388 -8.99 -5.76 -12.92
C ILE A 388 -9.92 -5.81 -14.15
N ASP A 389 -10.25 -6.99 -14.66
CA ASP A 389 -10.99 -7.13 -15.92
C ASP A 389 -12.47 -6.72 -15.80
N ARG A 390 -13.10 -6.98 -14.64
CA ARG A 390 -14.53 -6.72 -14.42
C ARG A 390 -14.79 -5.28 -14.01
N PHE A 391 -14.96 -4.42 -15.00
CA PHE A 391 -15.39 -3.04 -14.77
C PHE A 391 -16.88 -2.94 -14.41
N ASP A 392 -17.18 -2.43 -13.21
CA ASP A 392 -18.54 -2.17 -12.73
C ASP A 392 -18.60 -0.89 -11.89
N ALA A 393 -19.67 -0.11 -11.99
CA ALA A 393 -19.77 1.21 -11.39
C ALA A 393 -21.13 1.47 -10.72
N ALA A 394 -21.10 2.03 -9.50
CA ALA A 394 -22.30 2.33 -8.73
C ALA A 394 -23.12 3.53 -9.26
N GLY A 395 -22.46 4.49 -9.91
CA GLY A 395 -23.08 5.74 -10.36
C GLY A 395 -23.05 6.87 -9.31
N ALA A 396 -23.16 8.12 -9.78
CA ALA A 396 -22.86 9.29 -8.96
C ALA A 396 -23.81 9.50 -7.76
N ASP A 397 -25.11 9.24 -7.90
CA ASP A 397 -26.06 9.40 -6.78
C ASP A 397 -25.76 8.42 -5.65
N VAL A 398 -25.60 7.13 -5.98
CA VAL A 398 -25.25 6.08 -5.01
C VAL A 398 -23.92 6.41 -4.32
N LEU A 399 -22.93 6.91 -5.06
CA LEU A 399 -21.64 7.29 -4.47
C LEU A 399 -21.75 8.46 -3.50
N VAL A 400 -22.55 9.49 -3.81
CA VAL A 400 -22.74 10.61 -2.86
C VAL A 400 -23.54 10.17 -1.64
N ASP A 401 -24.52 9.26 -1.78
CA ASP A 401 -25.23 8.67 -0.63
C ASP A 401 -24.27 7.90 0.28
N ARG A 402 -23.35 7.11 -0.29
CA ARG A 402 -22.31 6.41 0.49
C ARG A 402 -21.35 7.37 1.18
N ILE A 403 -20.95 8.45 0.49
CA ILE A 403 -20.09 9.50 1.07
C ILE A 403 -20.77 10.14 2.27
N GLU A 404 -22.04 10.53 2.15
CA GLU A 404 -22.80 11.13 3.26
C GLU A 404 -22.95 10.16 4.44
N GLN A 405 -23.23 8.88 4.18
CA GLN A 405 -23.32 7.85 5.22
C GLN A 405 -21.99 7.69 5.98
N VAL A 406 -20.87 7.64 5.27
CA VAL A 406 -19.54 7.50 5.88
C VAL A 406 -19.15 8.78 6.65
N ILE A 407 -19.54 9.97 6.18
CA ILE A 407 -19.35 11.22 6.93
C ILE A 407 -20.17 11.21 8.21
N GLU A 408 -21.43 10.76 8.15
CA GLU A 408 -22.31 10.67 9.32
C GLU A 408 -21.75 9.71 10.38
N GLU A 409 -21.21 8.57 9.94
CA GLU A 409 -20.60 7.57 10.82
C GLU A 409 -19.28 8.05 11.44
N THR A 410 -18.36 8.56 10.61
CA THR A 410 -16.98 8.81 11.02
C THR A 410 -16.71 10.24 11.49
N GLY A 411 -17.59 11.19 11.13
CA GLY A 411 -17.37 12.62 11.33
C GLY A 411 -16.29 13.22 10.42
N GLU A 412 -15.70 12.44 9.50
CA GLU A 412 -14.59 12.87 8.65
C GLU A 412 -15.01 13.08 7.19
N THR A 413 -14.46 14.12 6.57
CA THR A 413 -14.77 14.51 5.18
C THR A 413 -13.63 14.23 4.19
N GLY A 414 -12.58 13.54 4.62
CA GLY A 414 -11.45 13.15 3.77
C GLY A 414 -11.68 11.79 3.13
N PHE A 415 -11.57 11.70 1.80
CA PHE A 415 -11.72 10.45 1.05
C PHE A 415 -10.48 10.10 0.21
N HIS A 416 -10.07 8.84 0.25
CA HIS A 416 -9.15 8.25 -0.71
C HIS A 416 -9.93 7.27 -1.58
N PHE A 417 -10.03 7.57 -2.87
CA PHE A 417 -10.66 6.66 -3.82
C PHE A 417 -9.67 5.60 -4.28
N VAL A 418 -9.97 4.33 -3.97
CA VAL A 418 -9.05 3.19 -4.10
C VAL A 418 -9.19 2.42 -5.41
N ASP A 419 -9.85 3.00 -6.41
CA ASP A 419 -10.00 2.43 -7.75
C ASP A 419 -8.65 2.14 -8.42
N GLU A 420 -8.59 1.06 -9.21
CA GLU A 420 -7.47 0.73 -10.10
C GLU A 420 -7.09 1.90 -11.02
N ALA A 421 -8.11 2.55 -11.58
CA ALA A 421 -7.99 3.82 -12.28
C ALA A 421 -9.35 4.51 -12.32
N LEU A 422 -9.46 5.67 -11.67
CA LEU A 422 -10.69 6.44 -11.60
C LEU A 422 -11.24 6.77 -13.00
N PRO A 423 -12.46 6.31 -13.35
CA PRO A 423 -13.03 6.51 -14.67
C PRO A 423 -13.46 7.98 -14.88
N PRO A 424 -12.86 8.73 -15.83
CA PRO A 424 -13.05 10.19 -15.94
C PRO A 424 -14.52 10.61 -16.07
N LYS A 425 -15.32 9.85 -16.84
CA LYS A 425 -16.74 10.17 -17.05
C LYS A 425 -17.53 10.16 -15.74
N LEU A 426 -17.30 9.15 -14.90
CA LEU A 426 -17.99 9.02 -13.62
C LEU A 426 -17.42 10.00 -12.60
N LEU A 427 -16.11 10.25 -12.63
CA LEU A 427 -15.44 11.24 -11.78
C LEU A 427 -16.03 12.65 -12.00
N PHE A 428 -16.25 13.06 -13.25
CA PHE A 428 -16.90 14.34 -13.55
C PHE A 428 -18.38 14.38 -13.14
N ALA A 429 -19.07 13.24 -13.18
CA ALA A 429 -20.46 13.15 -12.72
C ALA A 429 -20.54 13.26 -11.20
N LEU A 430 -19.65 12.57 -10.47
CA LEU A 430 -19.50 12.65 -9.02
C LEU A 430 -19.17 14.09 -8.59
N ALA A 431 -18.17 14.72 -9.23
CA ALA A 431 -17.77 16.10 -8.94
C ALA A 431 -18.93 17.09 -9.04
N LYS A 432 -19.71 17.01 -10.12
CA LYS A 432 -20.92 17.82 -10.28
C LYS A 432 -21.94 17.53 -9.19
N ARG A 433 -22.14 16.25 -8.86
CA ARG A 433 -23.15 15.84 -7.90
C ARG A 433 -22.82 16.29 -6.47
N LEU A 434 -21.56 16.23 -6.07
CA LEU A 434 -21.06 16.80 -4.81
C LEU A 434 -21.36 18.30 -4.73
N ILE A 435 -21.07 19.06 -5.79
CA ILE A 435 -21.33 20.50 -5.86
C ILE A 435 -22.84 20.80 -5.79
N GLU A 436 -23.65 20.07 -6.55
CA GLU A 436 -25.12 20.23 -6.56
C GLU A 436 -25.75 19.96 -5.18
N ARG A 437 -25.30 18.89 -4.51
CA ARG A 437 -25.77 18.52 -3.16
C ARG A 437 -25.09 19.33 -2.06
N ARG A 438 -24.07 20.12 -2.38
CA ARG A 438 -23.25 20.89 -1.43
C ARG A 438 -22.57 20.01 -0.39
N VAL A 439 -22.14 18.82 -0.81
CA VAL A 439 -21.36 17.89 0.01
C VAL A 439 -19.90 18.28 -0.12
N MET A 440 -19.33 18.80 0.96
CA MET A 440 -17.96 19.30 1.01
C MET A 440 -17.04 18.18 1.49
N ILE A 441 -16.16 17.71 0.62
CA ILE A 441 -15.14 16.70 0.94
C ILE A 441 -13.78 17.15 0.41
N SER A 442 -12.72 16.55 0.94
CA SER A 442 -11.39 16.56 0.32
C SER A 442 -11.10 15.17 -0.18
N TRP A 443 -10.61 15.01 -1.41
CA TRP A 443 -10.35 13.69 -1.94
C TRP A 443 -9.13 13.60 -2.85
N TRP A 444 -8.60 12.38 -2.95
CA TRP A 444 -7.54 12.01 -3.88
C TRP A 444 -7.72 10.57 -4.38
N GLY A 445 -7.04 10.20 -5.46
CA GLY A 445 -7.05 8.83 -5.97
C GLY A 445 -6.22 8.64 -7.24
N ASN A 446 -6.22 7.40 -7.74
CA ASN A 446 -5.42 6.99 -8.88
C ASN A 446 -6.12 7.28 -10.21
N ILE A 447 -5.41 7.91 -11.16
CA ILE A 447 -5.91 8.21 -12.50
C ILE A 447 -4.94 7.73 -13.58
N ARG A 448 -5.44 7.69 -14.81
CA ARG A 448 -4.61 7.65 -16.02
C ARG A 448 -4.52 9.05 -16.63
N PHE A 449 -3.31 9.54 -16.91
CA PHE A 449 -3.11 10.88 -17.49
C PHE A 449 -3.54 10.97 -18.96
N GLU A 450 -4.85 11.09 -19.19
CA GLU A 450 -5.44 11.04 -20.52
C GLU A 450 -6.04 12.37 -21.00
N ARG A 451 -6.31 12.46 -22.31
CA ARG A 451 -6.78 13.68 -23.00
C ARG A 451 -8.07 14.26 -22.42
N THR A 452 -8.90 13.46 -21.76
CA THR A 452 -10.18 13.93 -21.24
C THR A 452 -10.00 14.94 -20.10
N PHE A 453 -8.85 15.00 -19.44
CA PHE A 453 -8.53 16.01 -18.43
C PHE A 453 -8.06 17.32 -19.09
N SER A 454 -9.02 18.19 -19.43
CA SER A 454 -8.74 19.58 -19.82
C SER A 454 -8.63 20.49 -18.60
N GLN A 455 -8.07 21.69 -18.76
CA GLN A 455 -7.95 22.67 -17.66
C GLN A 455 -9.29 22.94 -16.95
N ALA A 456 -10.38 23.15 -17.69
CA ALA A 456 -11.70 23.35 -17.10
C ALA A 456 -12.23 22.13 -16.33
N ARG A 457 -11.84 20.92 -16.74
CA ARG A 457 -12.21 19.68 -16.05
C ARG A 457 -11.35 19.47 -14.80
N CYS A 458 -10.06 19.77 -14.85
CA CYS A 458 -9.22 19.77 -13.66
C CYS A 458 -9.72 20.79 -12.63
N GLN A 459 -10.15 21.99 -13.07
CA GLN A 459 -10.78 22.98 -12.19
C GLN A 459 -12.09 22.45 -11.57
N LEU A 460 -12.96 21.81 -12.35
CA LEU A 460 -14.18 21.17 -11.81
C LEU A 460 -13.85 20.14 -10.71
N LEU A 461 -12.78 19.34 -10.89
CA LEU A 461 -12.36 18.38 -9.88
C LEU A 461 -11.87 19.09 -8.62
N ALA A 462 -11.06 20.14 -8.76
CA ALA A 462 -10.60 20.97 -7.65
C ALA A 462 -11.78 21.59 -6.88
N ASP A 463 -12.76 22.17 -7.60
CA ASP A 463 -13.97 22.77 -7.02
C ASP A 463 -14.83 21.74 -6.25
N SER A 464 -14.75 20.46 -6.64
CA SER A 464 -15.42 19.36 -5.95
C SER A 464 -14.63 18.77 -4.77
N GLY A 465 -13.44 19.30 -4.47
CA GLY A 465 -12.60 18.84 -3.37
C GLY A 465 -11.41 17.97 -3.75
N CYS A 466 -11.07 17.81 -5.03
CA CYS A 466 -9.85 17.09 -5.42
C CYS A 466 -8.62 17.87 -4.95
N ILE A 467 -7.80 17.26 -4.11
CA ILE A 467 -6.57 17.88 -3.60
C ILE A 467 -5.32 17.26 -4.21
N ALA A 468 -5.41 16.00 -4.66
CA ALA A 468 -4.29 15.27 -5.21
C ALA A 468 -4.73 14.17 -6.18
N VAL A 469 -3.87 13.85 -7.15
CA VAL A 469 -4.00 12.69 -8.03
C VAL A 469 -2.65 12.00 -8.20
N SER A 470 -2.68 10.67 -8.20
CA SER A 470 -1.54 9.83 -8.60
C SER A 470 -1.84 9.19 -9.94
N GLY A 471 -0.83 9.00 -10.79
CA GLY A 471 -1.06 8.36 -12.08
C GLY A 471 0.21 7.86 -12.75
N GLY A 472 0.05 6.81 -13.56
CA GLY A 472 1.14 6.20 -14.30
C GLY A 472 1.54 7.00 -15.53
N LEU A 473 2.73 7.59 -15.52
CA LEU A 473 3.48 7.95 -16.73
C LEU A 473 4.26 6.74 -17.25
N GLU A 474 4.68 5.83 -16.37
CA GLU A 474 5.50 4.64 -16.64
C GLU A 474 6.86 4.99 -17.24
N VAL A 475 6.96 5.18 -18.54
CA VAL A 475 8.22 5.56 -19.19
C VAL A 475 7.97 6.77 -20.07
N ALA A 476 8.86 7.75 -19.99
CA ALA A 476 8.88 8.86 -20.94
C ALA A 476 9.53 8.43 -22.28
N SER A 477 9.00 7.38 -22.92
CA SER A 477 9.40 6.92 -24.26
C SER A 477 8.16 6.49 -25.01
N ASP A 478 7.82 7.18 -26.11
CA ASP A 478 6.64 6.84 -26.91
C ASP A 478 6.70 5.42 -27.52
N ARG A 479 7.92 4.86 -27.73
CA ARG A 479 8.07 3.48 -28.17
C ARG A 479 7.62 2.51 -27.08
N LEU A 480 8.09 2.71 -25.84
CA LEU A 480 7.77 1.87 -24.70
C LEU A 480 6.31 2.03 -24.28
N LEU A 481 5.76 3.25 -24.30
CA LEU A 481 4.33 3.49 -24.03
C LEU A 481 3.40 2.77 -25.03
N LYS A 482 3.82 2.64 -26.31
CA LYS A 482 3.10 1.85 -27.31
C LYS A 482 3.20 0.36 -27.03
N LEU A 483 4.39 -0.14 -26.67
CA LEU A 483 4.59 -1.54 -26.29
C LEU A 483 3.77 -1.92 -25.04
N MET A 484 3.73 -1.02 -24.06
CA MET A 484 2.90 -1.11 -22.85
C MET A 484 1.40 -1.03 -23.13
N LYS A 485 0.98 -0.58 -24.31
CA LYS A 485 -0.41 -0.22 -24.65
C LYS A 485 -1.03 0.76 -23.64
N LYS A 486 -0.23 1.71 -23.11
CA LYS A 486 -0.72 2.72 -22.15
C LYS A 486 -1.70 3.69 -22.81
N GLY A 487 -1.57 3.93 -24.13
CA GLY A 487 -2.48 4.76 -24.92
C GLY A 487 -2.37 6.27 -24.65
N VAL A 488 -1.21 6.72 -24.17
CA VAL A 488 -0.86 8.13 -23.92
C VAL A 488 0.48 8.46 -24.59
N SER A 489 0.77 9.75 -24.78
CA SER A 489 2.09 10.24 -25.22
C SER A 489 2.71 11.12 -24.14
N VAL A 490 4.04 11.24 -24.13
CA VAL A 490 4.76 12.07 -23.15
C VAL A 490 4.26 13.51 -23.16
N GLU A 491 4.03 14.07 -24.35
CA GLU A 491 3.52 15.43 -24.52
C GLU A 491 2.15 15.62 -23.87
N ARG A 492 1.25 14.65 -24.04
CA ARG A 492 -0.08 14.70 -23.45
C ARG A 492 -0.01 14.63 -21.93
N VAL A 493 0.86 13.77 -21.39
CA VAL A 493 1.03 13.66 -19.94
C VAL A 493 1.54 14.97 -19.36
N ALA A 494 2.53 15.62 -19.98
CA ALA A 494 3.01 16.95 -19.54
C ALA A 494 1.87 17.97 -19.45
N GLN A 495 0.98 17.99 -20.47
CA GLN A 495 -0.13 18.94 -20.52
C GLN A 495 -1.20 18.66 -19.46
N VAL A 496 -1.55 17.39 -19.26
CA VAL A 496 -2.58 16.99 -18.29
C VAL A 496 -2.10 17.24 -16.86
N THR A 497 -0.88 16.81 -16.54
CA THR A 497 -0.27 17.01 -15.22
C THR A 497 -0.12 18.50 -14.90
N LYS A 498 0.30 19.31 -15.87
CA LYS A 498 0.32 20.78 -15.73
C LYS A 498 -1.07 21.36 -15.46
N ALA A 499 -2.12 20.88 -16.14
CA ALA A 499 -3.48 21.34 -15.92
C ALA A 499 -4.02 21.00 -14.51
N PHE A 500 -3.63 19.85 -13.96
CA PHE A 500 -3.92 19.52 -12.55
C PHE A 500 -3.18 20.45 -11.59
N SER A 501 -1.86 20.61 -11.77
CA SER A 501 -1.04 21.49 -10.92
C SER A 501 -1.52 22.95 -10.96
N ASP A 502 -1.93 23.45 -12.12
CA ASP A 502 -2.48 24.81 -12.27
C ASP A 502 -3.86 25.00 -11.63
N ALA A 503 -4.62 23.92 -11.46
CA ALA A 503 -5.87 23.92 -10.69
C ALA A 503 -5.63 23.81 -9.16
N GLY A 504 -4.37 23.74 -8.72
CA GLY A 504 -3.99 23.57 -7.32
C GLY A 504 -4.05 22.13 -6.82
N ILE A 505 -4.17 21.15 -7.73
CA ILE A 505 -4.19 19.72 -7.40
C ILE A 505 -2.76 19.19 -7.41
N LEU A 506 -2.33 18.56 -6.32
CA LEU A 506 -1.03 17.90 -6.24
C LEU A 506 -0.98 16.68 -7.17
N VAL A 507 0.15 16.46 -7.82
CA VAL A 507 0.32 15.37 -8.78
C VAL A 507 1.52 14.51 -8.40
N HIS A 508 1.29 13.20 -8.37
CA HIS A 508 2.33 12.18 -8.29
C HIS A 508 2.38 11.36 -9.59
N ALA A 509 3.59 11.17 -10.11
CA ALA A 509 3.82 10.34 -11.29
C ALA A 509 4.47 9.00 -10.91
N TYR A 510 3.77 7.89 -11.16
CA TYR A 510 4.38 6.57 -11.16
C TYR A 510 5.20 6.39 -12.43
N LEU A 511 6.47 6.03 -12.25
CA LEU A 511 7.46 5.79 -13.28
C LEU A 511 7.98 4.36 -13.16
N MET A 512 8.40 3.79 -14.27
CA MET A 512 8.82 2.40 -14.42
C MET A 512 10.11 2.36 -15.22
N TYR A 513 11.07 1.55 -14.81
CA TYR A 513 12.29 1.31 -15.57
C TYR A 513 12.66 -0.18 -15.61
N GLY A 514 13.48 -0.56 -16.59
CA GLY A 514 13.82 -1.94 -16.88
C GLY A 514 12.68 -2.74 -17.52
N PHE A 515 11.79 -2.05 -18.22
CA PHE A 515 10.75 -2.68 -19.03
C PHE A 515 11.38 -3.47 -20.20
N PRO A 516 10.74 -4.55 -20.71
CA PRO A 516 11.26 -5.33 -21.82
C PRO A 516 11.75 -4.48 -23.00
N THR A 517 12.97 -4.75 -23.44
CA THR A 517 13.72 -4.08 -24.51
C THR A 517 14.09 -2.61 -24.22
N GLN A 518 13.98 -2.13 -22.98
CA GLN A 518 14.35 -0.76 -22.64
C GLN A 518 15.85 -0.54 -22.75
N THR A 519 16.26 0.44 -23.55
CA THR A 519 17.67 0.78 -23.72
C THR A 519 18.17 1.73 -22.62
N GLU A 520 19.49 1.78 -22.41
CA GLU A 520 20.11 2.81 -21.56
C GLU A 520 19.70 4.22 -22.00
N GLN A 521 19.76 4.49 -23.31
CA GLN A 521 19.40 5.80 -23.87
C GLN A 521 17.97 6.21 -23.51
N GLU A 522 16.99 5.32 -23.59
CA GLU A 522 15.61 5.62 -23.21
C GLU A 522 15.45 5.90 -21.73
N THR A 523 16.26 5.26 -20.88
CA THR A 523 16.30 5.53 -19.45
C THR A 523 16.84 6.92 -19.16
N ILE A 524 17.97 7.28 -19.79
CA ILE A 524 18.59 8.61 -19.66
C ILE A 524 17.68 9.71 -20.20
N ASP A 525 17.09 9.51 -21.37
CA ASP A 525 16.17 10.47 -21.98
C ASP A 525 14.90 10.63 -21.15
N SER A 526 14.42 9.54 -20.53
CA SER A 526 13.26 9.60 -19.64
C SER A 526 13.56 10.42 -18.39
N LEU A 527 14.72 10.24 -17.77
CA LEU A 527 15.12 11.06 -16.61
C LEU A 527 15.22 12.55 -16.98
N GLU A 528 15.76 12.89 -18.16
CA GLU A 528 15.82 14.26 -18.64
C GLU A 528 14.43 14.87 -18.87
N MET A 529 13.49 14.11 -19.44
CA MET A 529 12.09 14.58 -19.59
C MET A 529 11.39 14.77 -18.25
N VAL A 530 11.59 13.85 -17.30
CA VAL A 530 11.07 13.98 -15.94
C VAL A 530 11.66 15.21 -15.24
N ARG A 531 12.98 15.44 -15.37
CA ARG A 531 13.65 16.66 -14.88
C ARG A 531 12.95 17.91 -15.43
N GLN A 532 12.73 17.99 -16.74
CA GLN A 532 12.04 19.13 -17.36
C GLN A 532 10.59 19.28 -16.89
N MET A 533 9.83 18.19 -16.75
CA MET A 533 8.45 18.23 -16.25
C MET A 533 8.36 18.77 -14.81
N MET A 534 9.27 18.33 -13.92
CA MET A 534 9.33 18.84 -12.55
C MET A 534 9.74 20.32 -12.52
N GLN A 535 10.71 20.75 -13.37
CA GLN A 535 11.07 22.17 -13.51
C GLN A 535 9.91 23.05 -13.99
N GLN A 536 9.00 22.49 -14.78
CA GLN A 536 7.78 23.18 -15.25
C GLN A 536 6.60 23.02 -14.29
N ALA A 537 6.82 22.44 -13.09
CA ALA A 537 5.79 22.18 -12.09
C ALA A 537 4.60 21.36 -12.66
N CYS A 538 4.89 20.39 -13.54
CA CYS A 538 3.88 19.44 -14.00
C CYS A 538 3.40 18.53 -12.87
N PHE A 539 4.32 18.09 -12.01
CA PHE A 539 4.04 17.28 -10.84
C PHE A 539 5.06 17.54 -9.73
N GLN A 540 4.63 17.32 -8.49
CA GLN A 540 5.40 17.65 -7.28
C GLN A 540 6.15 16.43 -6.75
N SER A 541 5.71 15.22 -7.09
CA SER A 541 6.36 13.98 -6.70
C SER A 541 6.35 12.97 -7.86
N ALA A 542 7.34 12.10 -7.87
CA ALA A 542 7.40 10.96 -8.77
C ALA A 542 8.19 9.84 -8.11
N TYR A 543 7.99 8.60 -8.56
CA TYR A 543 8.74 7.46 -8.06
C TYR A 543 9.02 6.44 -9.17
N TRP A 544 10.26 5.94 -9.21
CA TRP A 544 10.69 4.91 -10.17
C TRP A 544 10.59 3.51 -9.55
N HIS A 545 9.70 2.70 -10.10
CA HIS A 545 9.61 1.27 -9.82
C HIS A 545 10.44 0.48 -10.84
N ARG A 546 11.16 -0.53 -10.38
CA ARG A 546 11.74 -1.55 -11.26
C ARG A 546 10.58 -2.36 -11.82
N PHE A 547 10.51 -2.51 -13.14
CA PHE A 547 9.55 -3.42 -13.76
C PHE A 547 9.83 -4.86 -13.31
N VAL A 548 8.76 -5.54 -12.91
CA VAL A 548 8.71 -6.97 -12.62
C VAL A 548 7.64 -7.59 -13.52
N ALA A 549 7.89 -8.77 -14.06
CA ALA A 549 6.92 -9.51 -14.85
C ALA A 549 6.09 -10.41 -13.95
N THR A 550 4.76 -10.27 -13.99
CA THR A 550 3.84 -11.14 -13.25
C THR A 550 3.28 -12.22 -14.16
N VAL A 551 2.93 -13.39 -13.61
CA VAL A 551 2.34 -14.50 -14.37
C VAL A 551 0.98 -14.17 -14.99
N HIS A 552 0.25 -13.23 -14.39
CA HIS A 552 -1.10 -12.83 -14.79
C HIS A 552 -1.10 -11.71 -15.84
N SER A 553 0.03 -11.01 -16.03
CA SER A 553 0.14 -9.95 -17.03
C SER A 553 0.25 -10.49 -18.47
N PRO A 554 -0.17 -9.73 -19.48
CA PRO A 554 0.05 -10.08 -20.88
C PRO A 554 1.51 -10.34 -21.25
N ILE A 555 2.46 -9.69 -20.56
CA ILE A 555 3.90 -9.94 -20.68
C ILE A 555 4.25 -11.32 -20.11
N GLY A 556 3.84 -11.65 -18.89
CA GLY A 556 4.13 -12.97 -18.30
C GLY A 556 3.46 -14.12 -19.05
N MET A 557 2.29 -13.90 -19.63
CA MET A 557 1.58 -14.90 -20.42
C MET A 557 2.14 -15.08 -21.84
N ASN A 558 2.79 -14.05 -22.41
CA ASN A 558 3.30 -14.07 -23.79
C ASN A 558 4.66 -13.34 -23.91
N PRO A 559 5.70 -13.77 -23.17
CA PRO A 559 6.98 -13.07 -23.06
C PRO A 559 7.70 -12.89 -24.41
N GLU A 560 7.51 -13.84 -25.33
CA GLU A 560 8.09 -13.84 -26.67
C GLU A 560 7.63 -12.65 -27.51
N LYS A 561 6.41 -12.14 -27.29
CA LYS A 561 5.90 -10.93 -27.97
C LYS A 561 6.60 -9.66 -27.53
N PHE A 562 7.27 -9.70 -26.38
CA PHE A 562 8.00 -8.58 -25.78
C PHE A 562 9.52 -8.76 -25.86
N GLY A 563 9.99 -9.83 -26.52
CA GLY A 563 11.41 -10.06 -26.76
C GLY A 563 12.20 -10.47 -25.52
N ILE A 564 11.53 -11.02 -24.50
CA ILE A 564 12.15 -11.54 -23.28
C ILE A 564 11.90 -13.04 -23.15
N THR A 565 12.68 -13.69 -22.31
CA THR A 565 12.50 -15.10 -21.92
C THR A 565 12.31 -15.16 -20.41
N LEU A 566 11.23 -15.77 -19.93
CA LEU A 566 11.04 -15.99 -18.50
C LEU A 566 12.00 -17.07 -17.99
N ALA A 567 12.42 -16.95 -16.74
CA ALA A 567 13.18 -17.99 -16.05
C ALA A 567 12.36 -19.28 -15.96
N GLU A 568 13.07 -20.43 -15.91
CA GLU A 568 12.42 -21.71 -15.60
C GLU A 568 11.81 -21.65 -14.21
N ARG A 569 10.59 -22.19 -14.09
CA ARG A 569 9.83 -22.15 -12.84
C ARG A 569 10.03 -23.47 -12.09
N PRO A 570 10.33 -23.43 -10.79
CA PRO A 570 10.29 -24.63 -9.95
C PRO A 570 8.87 -25.17 -9.87
N GLU A 571 8.69 -26.33 -9.27
CA GLU A 571 7.35 -26.79 -8.89
C GLU A 571 6.77 -25.82 -7.84
N ILE A 572 5.55 -25.34 -8.08
CA ILE A 572 4.89 -24.32 -7.26
C ILE A 572 3.76 -25.00 -6.50
N LEU A 573 3.85 -24.95 -5.18
CA LEU A 573 2.87 -25.53 -4.28
C LEU A 573 2.14 -24.47 -3.46
N PHE A 574 2.74 -23.30 -3.24
CA PHE A 574 2.19 -22.27 -2.36
C PHE A 574 1.85 -20.97 -3.10
N ALA A 575 2.84 -20.11 -3.36
CA ALA A 575 2.64 -18.78 -3.93
C ALA A 575 3.38 -18.58 -5.27
N GLU A 576 2.73 -17.93 -6.23
CA GLU A 576 3.31 -17.52 -7.51
C GLU A 576 2.70 -16.19 -7.97
N ASN A 577 3.54 -15.20 -8.24
CA ASN A 577 3.11 -13.99 -8.93
C ASN A 577 4.23 -13.44 -9.81
N ASP A 578 5.31 -12.98 -9.18
CA ASP A 578 6.47 -12.42 -9.86
C ASP A 578 7.35 -13.50 -10.49
N VAL A 579 7.85 -13.22 -11.70
CA VAL A 579 8.71 -14.12 -12.48
C VAL A 579 9.91 -13.38 -13.03
N ASP A 580 11.09 -13.90 -12.72
CA ASP A 580 12.34 -13.42 -13.29
C ASP A 580 12.37 -13.62 -14.81
N PHE A 581 13.07 -12.71 -15.50
CA PHE A 581 13.19 -12.78 -16.95
C PHE A 581 14.57 -12.32 -17.43
N THR A 582 14.98 -12.86 -18.57
CA THR A 582 16.17 -12.43 -19.28
C THR A 582 15.79 -11.49 -20.41
N ASP A 583 16.43 -10.32 -20.45
CA ASP A 583 16.32 -9.34 -21.53
C ASP A 583 17.59 -9.36 -22.41
N PRO A 584 17.47 -9.55 -23.73
CA PRO A 584 18.62 -9.64 -24.63
C PRO A 584 19.38 -8.31 -24.80
N THR A 585 18.85 -7.19 -24.32
CA THR A 585 19.54 -5.88 -24.40
C THR A 585 20.78 -5.80 -23.50
N GLY A 586 20.85 -6.60 -22.43
CA GLY A 586 21.99 -6.65 -21.51
C GLY A 586 22.24 -5.34 -20.75
N VAL A 587 21.22 -4.49 -20.62
CA VAL A 587 21.32 -3.21 -19.90
C VAL A 587 21.34 -3.48 -18.39
N ASP A 588 22.31 -2.87 -17.70
CA ASP A 588 22.39 -2.89 -16.23
C ASP A 588 21.35 -1.93 -15.62
N HIS A 589 20.11 -2.41 -15.52
CA HIS A 589 19.02 -1.63 -14.93
C HIS A 589 19.19 -1.40 -13.43
N ASP A 590 19.93 -2.24 -12.72
CA ASP A 590 20.14 -2.08 -11.27
C ASP A 590 21.02 -0.89 -10.98
N MET A 591 22.12 -0.74 -11.73
CA MET A 591 22.98 0.45 -11.69
C MET A 591 22.19 1.72 -12.07
N LEU A 592 21.39 1.66 -13.13
CA LEU A 592 20.58 2.81 -13.56
C LEU A 592 19.53 3.19 -12.51
N GLY A 593 18.88 2.20 -11.88
CA GLY A 593 17.87 2.41 -10.84
C GLY A 593 18.39 3.20 -9.64
N VAL A 594 19.63 2.95 -9.21
CA VAL A 594 20.28 3.73 -8.14
C VAL A 594 20.39 5.20 -8.52
N GLY A 595 20.81 5.50 -9.75
CA GLY A 595 20.93 6.88 -10.24
C GLY A 595 19.58 7.57 -10.41
N LEU A 596 18.58 6.86 -10.93
CA LEU A 596 17.20 7.34 -11.08
C LEU A 596 16.59 7.74 -9.73
N ARG A 597 16.68 6.87 -8.72
CA ARG A 597 16.17 7.15 -7.36
C ARG A 597 16.86 8.36 -6.75
N LYS A 598 18.20 8.43 -6.86
CA LYS A 598 18.97 9.57 -6.35
C LYS A 598 18.54 10.88 -7.00
N ALA A 599 18.39 10.91 -8.33
CA ALA A 599 17.99 12.10 -9.06
C ALA A 599 16.58 12.57 -8.66
N ILE A 600 15.58 11.68 -8.65
CA ILE A 600 14.20 12.03 -8.32
C ILE A 600 14.06 12.50 -6.88
N TYR A 601 14.72 11.83 -5.93
CA TYR A 601 14.75 12.27 -4.54
C TYR A 601 15.21 13.73 -4.40
N ASN A 602 16.28 14.11 -5.09
CA ASN A 602 16.81 15.47 -5.10
C ASN A 602 15.89 16.45 -5.83
N TYR A 603 15.32 16.07 -6.97
CA TYR A 603 14.39 16.92 -7.71
C TYR A 603 13.10 17.22 -6.91
N MET A 604 12.60 16.26 -6.13
CA MET A 604 11.45 16.46 -5.23
C MET A 604 11.74 17.46 -4.11
N LEU A 605 13.02 17.70 -3.79
CA LEU A 605 13.48 18.70 -2.83
C LEU A 605 13.88 20.02 -3.50
N GLY A 606 13.68 20.16 -4.82
CA GLY A 606 14.01 21.39 -5.54
C GLY A 606 15.49 21.55 -5.90
N ILE A 607 16.33 20.54 -5.69
CA ILE A 607 17.79 20.64 -5.82
C ILE A 607 18.36 19.79 -6.96
N GLY A 608 19.51 20.19 -7.50
CA GLY A 608 20.27 19.43 -8.48
C GLY A 608 19.75 19.50 -9.93
N PHE A 609 18.78 20.36 -10.21
CA PHE A 609 18.22 20.55 -11.56
C PHE A 609 19.23 21.09 -12.59
N GLU A 610 20.27 21.77 -12.12
CA GLU A 610 21.38 22.34 -12.89
C GLU A 610 22.48 21.31 -13.20
N GLN A 611 22.51 20.18 -12.48
CA GLN A 611 23.49 19.13 -12.68
C GLN A 611 23.24 18.41 -14.02
N PRO A 612 24.29 18.02 -14.75
CA PRO A 612 24.13 17.17 -15.92
C PRO A 612 23.59 15.79 -15.50
N ILE A 613 22.81 15.14 -16.36
CA ILE A 613 22.19 13.84 -16.04
C ILE A 613 23.21 12.78 -15.59
N SER A 614 24.41 12.78 -16.17
CA SER A 614 25.49 11.86 -15.80
C SER A 614 25.97 12.00 -14.34
N PHE A 615 25.71 13.12 -13.66
CA PHE A 615 26.08 13.35 -12.26
C PHE A 615 25.43 12.34 -11.30
N TRP A 616 24.24 11.85 -11.65
CA TRP A 616 23.46 10.97 -10.77
C TRP A 616 23.93 9.52 -10.80
N PHE A 617 24.76 9.14 -11.78
CA PHE A 617 25.18 7.76 -12.00
C PHE A 617 26.62 7.56 -11.57
N LYS A 618 26.90 6.41 -10.93
CA LYS A 618 28.26 6.05 -10.49
C LYS A 618 29.16 5.69 -11.67
N GLN A 619 28.58 5.11 -12.73
CA GLN A 619 29.28 4.71 -13.95
C GLN A 619 28.98 5.71 -15.08
N PRO A 620 29.87 5.83 -16.08
CA PRO A 620 29.59 6.63 -17.27
C PRO A 620 28.34 6.12 -17.99
N VAL A 621 27.44 7.05 -18.33
CA VAL A 621 26.22 6.79 -19.10
C VAL A 621 26.22 7.60 -20.40
N THR A 622 25.44 7.17 -21.38
CA THR A 622 25.24 7.93 -22.63
C THR A 622 24.67 9.33 -22.37
N PRO A 623 25.05 10.35 -23.18
CA PRO A 623 24.42 11.66 -23.11
C PRO A 623 22.94 11.62 -23.53
N THR A 624 22.11 12.45 -22.90
CA THR A 624 20.71 12.59 -23.34
C THR A 624 20.62 13.17 -24.76
N LYS A 625 19.65 12.67 -25.53
CA LYS A 625 19.28 13.17 -26.86
C LYS A 625 18.14 14.18 -26.80
N MET A 626 17.56 14.42 -25.62
CA MET A 626 16.41 15.30 -25.46
C MET A 626 16.83 16.78 -25.55
N LYS A 627 16.00 17.58 -26.23
CA LYS A 627 16.19 19.03 -26.28
C LYS A 627 15.83 19.62 -24.92
N LYS A 628 16.62 20.58 -24.44
CA LYS A 628 16.43 21.24 -23.12
C LYS A 628 15.09 21.98 -22.98
N ASP A 629 14.45 22.33 -24.09
CA ASP A 629 13.19 23.09 -24.13
C ASP A 629 12.00 22.25 -24.64
N LEU A 630 12.13 20.92 -24.63
CA LEU A 630 11.12 20.01 -25.14
C LEU A 630 9.78 20.20 -24.40
N ILE A 631 9.78 20.06 -23.07
CA ILE A 631 8.55 20.12 -22.28
C ILE A 631 7.96 21.54 -22.25
N SER A 632 8.80 22.57 -22.12
CA SER A 632 8.32 23.96 -22.07
C SER A 632 7.64 24.37 -23.39
N LYS A 633 8.15 23.95 -24.55
CA LYS A 633 7.46 24.16 -25.85
C LYS A 633 6.12 23.43 -25.91
N THR A 634 6.07 22.18 -25.44
CA THR A 634 4.84 21.37 -25.45
C THR A 634 3.72 21.99 -24.63
N ILE A 635 4.06 22.58 -23.47
CA ILE A 635 3.10 23.29 -22.61
C ILE A 635 2.65 24.60 -23.27
N ASN A 636 3.58 25.39 -23.81
CA ASN A 636 3.28 26.69 -24.42
C ASN A 636 2.44 26.60 -25.70
N ASN A 637 2.62 25.56 -26.52
CA ASN A 637 1.82 25.34 -27.73
C ASN A 637 0.33 25.10 -27.43
N LEU A 638 -0.02 24.73 -26.20
CA LEU A 638 -1.40 24.52 -25.78
C LEU A 638 -2.11 25.84 -25.42
N ILE A 639 -1.39 26.82 -24.87
CA ILE A 639 -1.92 28.17 -24.56
C ILE A 639 -2.34 28.88 -25.85
N ALA A 640 -1.62 28.67 -26.95
CA ALA A 640 -1.94 29.26 -28.25
C ALA A 640 -3.17 28.62 -28.94
N SER A 641 -3.54 27.38 -28.59
CA SER A 641 -4.65 26.64 -29.22
C SER A 641 -5.93 26.57 -28.38
N SER A 642 -5.89 27.05 -27.14
CA SER A 642 -7.07 27.22 -26.27
C SER A 642 -7.62 28.66 -26.25
N GLN A 643 -6.96 29.59 -26.96
CA GLN A 643 -7.42 30.97 -27.20
C GLN A 643 -8.10 31.15 -28.58
N GLU A 644 -8.17 30.08 -29.38
CA GLU A 644 -9.02 29.95 -30.58
C GLU A 644 -10.18 29.01 -30.28
#